data_AF-I4AIF7-F1
#
_entry.id   AF-I4AIF7-F1
#
_cell.length_a   1.000
_cell.length_b   1.000
_cell.length_c   1.000
_cell.angle_alpha   90.00
_cell.angle_beta   90.00
_cell.angle_gamma   90.00
#
_symmetry.space_group_name_H-M   'P 1'
#
loop_
_entity.id
_entity.type
_entity.pdbx_description
1 polymer ?
#
loop_
_entity_poly.entity_id
_entity_poly.type
_entity_poly.pdbx_seq_one_letter_code
_entity_poly.pdbx_strand_id
1 'polypeptide(L)'
;MSKLIKLPLLVPFLFFYFMISSCTEIVEPKAPNPSSEIYTGNICFKQTGCNYMIAYLNDSSYILIDDYFNVCNEGDIVEVNTKTHGYDNAYNVTQNKNIKIYVDDLGTSEATALEEWEKACQTDDLYKEKGVVCFQNITCDYTIICLENGGYSLIKDYNKISKEGDIVVGRFESFGIDYAYNITQNKTFSMTVSNLEFSEEVIIAAWEDKCRKDELYKEKGVVYFKSPICDYMIVHLDNGNYSVVKNYYDDSNEGDTLIGKFESVGTDYAYNVTQDRNVRVDVKNYHSSENNALKTWSTSCADSEPFIESGTVYFKSTICDYMIVHLDNGNYSVVENYDNTSNEGDILIGKLETLGNREIYNVTQDRNVRVDVEDYRLSENDALKTWSKSCADSEPYIESGTVYFKSTICDYIVVYLDNGNYSIIENYDNINEEGDIMIGSFQSYGSDDAYNVTQDRNVRIYVEDYRLSENNALKKWSEACVDNDPYIKSGTVCFENTICNYMMICLDNGNYSIGEDYQDICEEGDVLIGRFQRSGTNEAYNITKRKNVRIDVDTWEYSESRAMEKWSEVCVDSEPYIESGTVCLKTYDCDYMIVCLDNGTYSVVEDYQDICNEGDILIGKFQQSSTNEVYNITQGEIIRIDIESSENYEDDAVEKWQEKCE
;
A
#
# COMPACT_ATOMS: atom_id res chain seq x y z
N MET A 1 31.01 -120.92 13.27
CA MET A 1 32.19 -121.61 12.67
C MET A 1 32.61 -120.77 11.47
N SER A 2 33.83 -120.33 11.23
CA SER A 2 35.16 -120.60 11.77
C SER A 2 36.14 -119.55 11.24
N LYS A 3 37.01 -119.07 12.14
CA LYS A 3 38.41 -118.60 12.01
C LYS A 3 38.92 -117.97 10.69
N LEU A 4 39.44 -116.73 10.70
CA LEU A 4 40.74 -116.21 11.22
C LEU A 4 41.87 -116.29 10.19
N ILE A 5 42.30 -115.15 9.64
CA ILE A 5 43.72 -114.81 9.39
C ILE A 5 43.91 -113.31 9.70
N LYS A 6 44.89 -113.00 10.57
CA LYS A 6 45.40 -111.65 10.87
C LYS A 6 46.60 -111.36 9.96
N LEU A 7 46.73 -110.12 9.50
CA LEU A 7 48.03 -109.44 9.33
C LEU A 7 47.82 -107.91 9.48
N PRO A 8 48.70 -107.17 10.17
CA PRO A 8 48.57 -105.72 10.37
C PRO A 8 49.33 -104.95 9.27
N LEU A 9 48.76 -103.85 8.79
CA LEU A 9 49.50 -102.87 7.98
C LEU A 9 49.23 -101.46 8.50
N LEU A 10 50.28 -100.92 9.13
CA LEU A 10 50.58 -99.50 9.31
C LEU A 10 50.72 -98.82 7.94
N VAL A 11 49.97 -97.74 7.66
CA VAL A 11 50.29 -96.63 6.72
C VAL A 11 49.47 -95.39 7.16
N PRO A 12 49.99 -94.14 7.06
CA PRO A 12 49.79 -93.09 8.04
C PRO A 12 48.70 -92.05 7.70
N PHE A 13 48.31 -91.29 8.73
CA PHE A 13 47.64 -89.99 8.64
C PHE A 13 48.42 -89.05 7.69
N LEU A 14 47.85 -88.78 6.52
CA LEU A 14 48.25 -87.67 5.66
C LEU A 14 47.51 -86.42 6.15
N PHE A 15 48.19 -85.62 6.99
CA PHE A 15 47.85 -84.22 7.18
C PHE A 15 48.12 -83.50 5.85
N PHE A 16 47.06 -83.00 5.21
CA PHE A 16 47.20 -81.99 4.16
C PHE A 16 47.69 -80.70 4.83
N TYR A 17 49.00 -80.44 4.76
CA TYR A 17 49.55 -79.12 5.01
C TYR A 17 49.13 -78.23 3.83
N PHE A 18 48.16 -77.33 4.04
CA PHE A 18 48.02 -76.17 3.17
C PHE A 18 49.28 -75.31 3.35
N MET A 19 50.03 -75.11 2.27
CA MET A 19 51.06 -74.06 2.21
C MET A 19 50.33 -72.73 2.16
N ILE A 20 50.12 -72.12 3.32
CA ILE A 20 49.66 -70.73 3.41
C ILE A 20 50.86 -69.87 3.00
N SER A 21 50.77 -69.23 1.84
CA SER A 21 51.68 -68.14 1.46
C SER A 21 51.36 -66.97 2.37
N SER A 22 52.27 -66.62 3.29
CA SER A 22 52.10 -65.41 4.11
C SER A 22 52.06 -64.17 3.21
N CYS A 23 51.13 -63.25 3.45
CA CYS A 23 50.93 -62.01 2.68
C CYS A 23 52.05 -60.96 2.82
N THR A 24 53.29 -61.37 3.09
CA THR A 24 54.38 -60.49 3.55
C THR A 24 55.36 -60.03 2.46
N GLU A 25 55.16 -60.37 1.18
CA GLU A 25 55.93 -59.73 0.11
C GLU A 25 55.30 -58.38 -0.28
N ILE A 26 55.73 -57.34 0.45
CA ILE A 26 55.38 -55.95 0.20
C ILE A 26 56.11 -55.46 -1.05
N VAL A 27 55.38 -55.08 -2.10
CA VAL A 27 55.88 -54.11 -3.08
C VAL A 27 55.71 -52.73 -2.45
N GLU A 28 56.80 -52.08 -2.01
CA GLU A 28 56.74 -50.75 -1.39
C GLU A 28 56.09 -49.72 -2.34
N PRO A 29 54.86 -49.25 -2.05
CA PRO A 29 54.31 -48.09 -2.74
C PRO A 29 54.96 -46.83 -2.18
N LYS A 30 55.22 -45.83 -3.02
CA LYS A 30 55.65 -44.50 -2.54
C LYS A 30 54.63 -43.97 -1.53
N ALA A 31 55.11 -43.65 -0.33
CA ALA A 31 54.29 -43.14 0.77
C ALA A 31 53.36 -41.99 0.33
N PRO A 32 52.03 -42.09 0.56
CA PRO A 32 51.13 -40.97 0.35
C PRO A 32 51.27 -39.93 1.45
N ASN A 33 50.87 -38.70 1.12
CA ASN A 33 50.85 -37.53 2.00
C ASN A 33 49.96 -37.82 3.23
N PRO A 34 50.37 -37.52 4.48
CA PRO A 34 49.63 -37.88 5.70
C PRO A 34 48.32 -37.09 5.93
N SER A 35 47.71 -36.55 4.88
CA SER A 35 46.44 -35.81 4.91
C SER A 35 45.36 -36.40 3.99
N SER A 36 45.55 -37.59 3.42
CA SER A 36 44.54 -38.29 2.62
C SER A 36 44.10 -39.58 3.28
N GLU A 37 42.81 -39.71 3.57
CA GLU A 37 42.12 -40.85 4.22
C GLU A 37 41.90 -42.04 3.25
N ILE A 38 42.89 -42.30 2.39
CA ILE A 38 42.83 -43.35 1.38
C ILE A 38 43.80 -44.44 1.79
N TYR A 39 43.28 -45.63 2.05
CA TYR A 39 44.05 -46.81 2.39
C TYR A 39 44.27 -47.63 1.13
N THR A 40 45.52 -48.02 0.88
CA THR A 40 45.88 -48.95 -0.19
C THR A 40 46.08 -50.32 0.43
N GLY A 41 45.47 -51.37 -0.12
CA GLY A 41 45.66 -52.73 0.37
C GLY A 41 45.71 -53.76 -0.74
N ASN A 42 46.38 -54.88 -0.45
CA ASN A 42 46.40 -56.04 -1.34
C ASN A 42 45.23 -56.96 -0.98
N ILE A 43 44.55 -57.48 -1.98
CA ILE A 43 43.56 -58.54 -1.79
C ILE A 43 44.30 -59.85 -1.53
N CYS A 44 44.19 -60.32 -0.30
CA CYS A 44 44.97 -61.43 0.23
C CYS A 44 44.30 -62.78 0.03
N PHE A 45 42.96 -62.82 0.08
CA PHE A 45 42.20 -64.06 -0.05
C PHE A 45 40.92 -63.83 -0.84
N LYS A 46 40.73 -64.67 -1.87
CA LYS A 46 39.47 -64.79 -2.62
C LYS A 46 39.22 -66.25 -2.97
N GLN A 47 38.12 -66.82 -2.51
CA GLN A 47 37.72 -68.18 -2.89
C GLN A 47 36.79 -68.15 -4.10
N THR A 48 36.96 -69.10 -5.02
CA THR A 48 36.02 -69.31 -6.12
C THR A 48 34.65 -69.68 -5.55
N GLY A 49 33.64 -68.81 -5.76
CA GLY A 49 32.27 -69.01 -5.27
C GLY A 49 31.92 -68.24 -4.00
N CYS A 50 32.78 -67.36 -3.49
CA CYS A 50 32.45 -66.40 -2.43
C CYS A 50 32.78 -64.97 -2.89
N ASN A 51 31.83 -64.05 -2.72
CA ASN A 51 32.01 -62.64 -3.09
C ASN A 51 32.79 -61.85 -2.04
N TYR A 52 32.93 -62.37 -0.82
CA TYR A 52 33.75 -61.74 0.21
C TYR A 52 35.23 -62.02 -0.02
N MET A 53 36.03 -60.99 0.19
CA MET A 53 37.48 -61.02 0.11
C MET A 53 38.09 -60.32 1.32
N ILE A 54 39.31 -60.70 1.67
CA ILE A 54 40.09 -60.01 2.69
C ILE A 54 41.11 -59.12 2.00
N ALA A 55 41.14 -57.84 2.35
CA ALA A 55 42.22 -56.95 1.95
C ALA A 55 43.09 -56.58 3.17
N TYR A 56 44.40 -56.68 3.00
CA TYR A 56 45.39 -56.21 3.97
C TYR A 56 45.82 -54.80 3.62
N LEU A 57 45.47 -53.85 4.48
CA LEU A 57 45.71 -52.43 4.27
C LEU A 57 47.14 -52.04 4.69
N ASN A 58 47.63 -50.94 4.11
CA ASN A 58 48.95 -50.37 4.37
C ASN A 58 49.21 -49.94 5.84
N ASP A 59 48.17 -49.83 6.66
CA ASP A 59 48.24 -49.52 8.09
C ASP A 59 48.28 -50.77 9.00
N SER A 60 48.45 -51.95 8.40
CA SER A 60 48.45 -53.26 9.07
C SER A 60 47.09 -53.70 9.63
N SER A 61 45.99 -53.13 9.13
CA SER A 61 44.63 -53.63 9.39
C SER A 61 44.15 -54.59 8.29
N TYR A 62 43.15 -55.41 8.63
CA TYR A 62 42.45 -56.27 7.67
C TYR A 62 41.01 -55.79 7.56
N ILE A 63 40.51 -55.67 6.33
CA ILE A 63 39.10 -55.37 6.06
C ILE A 63 38.44 -56.52 5.30
N LEU A 64 37.18 -56.76 5.59
CA LEU A 64 36.32 -57.63 4.80
C LEU A 64 35.64 -56.79 3.73
N ILE A 65 35.86 -57.18 2.47
CA ILE A 65 35.31 -56.52 1.29
C ILE A 65 34.30 -57.46 0.65
N ASP A 66 33.03 -57.05 0.56
CA ASP A 66 32.11 -57.68 -0.40
C ASP A 66 32.44 -57.16 -1.81
N ASP A 67 33.05 -58.01 -2.64
CA ASP A 67 33.24 -57.80 -4.07
C ASP A 67 31.90 -57.94 -4.80
N TYR A 68 31.05 -56.93 -4.62
CA TYR A 68 29.65 -56.94 -5.07
C TYR A 68 29.49 -57.29 -6.58
N PHE A 69 30.55 -57.10 -7.37
CA PHE A 69 30.57 -57.27 -8.83
C PHE A 69 31.61 -58.29 -9.31
N ASN A 70 32.26 -59.03 -8.41
CA ASN A 70 33.29 -60.01 -8.72
C ASN A 70 34.42 -59.44 -9.62
N VAL A 71 34.78 -58.19 -9.38
CA VAL A 71 35.70 -57.39 -10.23
C VAL A 71 37.14 -57.44 -9.75
N CYS A 72 37.41 -57.92 -8.54
CA CYS A 72 38.75 -58.03 -8.02
C CYS A 72 39.29 -59.46 -8.12
N ASN A 73 40.60 -59.63 -8.20
CA ASN A 73 41.26 -60.94 -8.11
C ASN A 73 42.19 -60.95 -6.89
N GLU A 74 42.52 -62.15 -6.40
CA GLU A 74 43.58 -62.31 -5.42
C GLU A 74 44.88 -61.71 -5.98
N GLY A 75 45.55 -60.86 -5.20
CA GLY A 75 46.71 -60.07 -5.63
C GLY A 75 46.40 -58.70 -6.26
N ASP A 76 45.13 -58.33 -6.45
CA ASP A 76 44.80 -56.96 -6.85
C ASP A 76 45.07 -55.95 -5.72
N ILE A 77 45.51 -54.74 -6.09
CA ILE A 77 45.70 -53.60 -5.20
C ILE A 77 44.42 -52.76 -5.26
N VAL A 78 43.81 -52.49 -4.11
CA VAL A 78 42.62 -51.65 -3.97
C VAL A 78 42.91 -50.42 -3.12
N GLU A 79 42.41 -49.28 -3.54
CA GLU A 79 42.35 -48.03 -2.77
C GLU A 79 40.94 -47.86 -2.21
N VAL A 80 40.83 -47.78 -0.89
CA VAL A 80 39.55 -47.66 -0.17
C VAL A 80 39.58 -46.42 0.72
N ASN A 81 38.51 -45.63 0.69
CA ASN A 81 38.28 -44.56 1.66
C ASN A 81 37.39 -45.16 2.76
N THR A 82 37.82 -45.17 4.03
CA THR A 82 37.17 -46.00 5.08
C THR A 82 36.44 -45.17 6.15
N LYS A 83 35.84 -44.03 5.77
CA LYS A 83 35.25 -43.10 6.75
C LYS A 83 34.05 -43.64 7.54
N THR A 84 33.38 -44.69 7.08
CA THR A 84 32.23 -45.30 7.78
C THR A 84 32.05 -46.76 7.36
N HIS A 85 31.60 -47.62 8.27
CA HIS A 85 31.14 -48.97 7.93
C HIS A 85 29.97 -48.85 6.94
N GLY A 86 29.98 -49.61 5.85
CA GLY A 86 28.94 -49.51 4.81
C GLY A 86 29.45 -49.58 3.38
N TYR A 87 28.58 -49.22 2.44
CA TYR A 87 28.93 -49.13 1.02
C TYR A 87 29.84 -47.93 0.76
N ASP A 88 30.99 -48.17 0.15
CA ASP A 88 31.91 -47.12 -0.29
C ASP A 88 32.39 -47.35 -1.73
N ASN A 89 32.92 -46.29 -2.34
CA ASN A 89 33.63 -46.38 -3.60
C ASN A 89 35.10 -46.71 -3.31
N ALA A 90 35.60 -47.74 -3.96
CA ALA A 90 37.00 -48.07 -3.98
C ALA A 90 37.54 -48.03 -5.42
N TYR A 91 38.86 -48.04 -5.54
CA TYR A 91 39.54 -48.07 -6.83
C TYR A 91 40.42 -49.30 -6.90
N ASN A 92 40.13 -50.22 -7.83
CA ASN A 92 41.03 -51.32 -8.13
C ASN A 92 42.17 -50.77 -8.98
N VAL A 93 43.31 -50.52 -8.33
CA VAL A 93 44.53 -49.96 -8.92
C VAL A 93 45.10 -50.91 -9.95
N THR A 94 45.11 -52.22 -9.67
CA THR A 94 45.66 -53.24 -10.58
C THR A 94 44.89 -53.28 -11.90
N GLN A 95 43.57 -53.11 -11.85
CA GLN A 95 42.71 -53.17 -13.04
C GLN A 95 42.32 -51.80 -13.60
N ASN A 96 42.74 -50.71 -12.95
CA ASN A 96 42.44 -49.32 -13.32
C ASN A 96 40.92 -49.05 -13.47
N LYS A 97 40.13 -49.43 -12.46
CA LYS A 97 38.66 -49.28 -12.45
C LYS A 97 38.12 -48.87 -11.08
N ASN A 98 37.11 -47.99 -11.08
CA ASN A 98 36.29 -47.73 -9.90
C ASN A 98 35.41 -48.95 -9.62
N ILE A 99 35.36 -49.35 -8.36
CA ILE A 99 34.54 -50.46 -7.86
C ILE A 99 33.71 -49.94 -6.68
N LYS A 100 32.55 -50.55 -6.44
CA LYS A 100 31.81 -50.33 -5.19
C LYS A 100 31.97 -51.54 -4.32
N ILE A 101 32.30 -51.30 -3.07
CA ILE A 101 32.52 -52.34 -2.08
C ILE A 101 31.68 -52.04 -0.84
N TYR A 102 31.31 -53.08 -0.11
CA TYR A 102 30.85 -52.93 1.27
C TYR A 102 32.03 -53.25 2.18
N VAL A 103 32.36 -52.31 3.08
CA VAL A 103 33.47 -52.46 4.02
C VAL A 103 32.88 -52.74 5.41
N ASP A 104 33.25 -53.89 5.97
CA ASP A 104 33.05 -54.21 7.38
C ASP A 104 34.42 -54.23 8.09
N ASP A 105 34.55 -53.45 9.16
CA ASP A 105 35.84 -53.23 9.85
C ASP A 105 36.06 -54.36 10.87
N LEU A 106 37.01 -55.24 10.58
CA LEU A 106 37.23 -56.46 11.38
C LEU A 106 38.36 -56.34 12.41
N GLY A 107 39.04 -55.20 12.50
CA GLY A 107 40.17 -55.04 13.43
C GLY A 107 41.40 -55.90 13.08
N THR A 108 42.41 -55.84 13.95
CA THR A 108 43.84 -55.88 13.58
C THR A 108 44.50 -57.27 13.45
N SER A 109 43.76 -58.38 13.36
CA SER A 109 44.39 -59.71 13.27
C SER A 109 43.88 -60.56 12.09
N GLU A 110 44.84 -61.12 11.34
CA GLU A 110 44.61 -62.01 10.19
C GLU A 110 43.68 -63.18 10.54
N ALA A 111 43.84 -63.75 11.73
CA ALA A 111 43.02 -64.87 12.21
C ALA A 111 41.54 -64.50 12.36
N THR A 112 41.25 -63.30 12.87
CA THR A 112 39.88 -62.78 13.01
C THR A 112 39.26 -62.49 11.65
N ALA A 113 40.06 -61.92 10.73
CA ALA A 113 39.61 -61.66 9.37
C ALA A 113 39.26 -62.94 8.61
N LEU A 114 40.07 -64.01 8.76
CA LEU A 114 39.79 -65.32 8.17
C LEU A 114 38.54 -65.98 8.77
N GLU A 115 38.33 -65.91 10.09
CA GLU A 115 37.15 -66.51 10.74
C GLU A 115 35.83 -65.84 10.29
N GLU A 116 35.78 -64.50 10.23
CA GLU A 116 34.60 -63.79 9.75
C GLU A 116 34.42 -63.92 8.23
N TRP A 117 35.50 -64.04 7.46
CA TRP A 117 35.42 -64.38 6.04
C TRP A 117 34.84 -65.78 5.81
N GLU A 118 35.30 -66.81 6.55
CA GLU A 118 34.75 -68.17 6.45
C GLU A 118 33.27 -68.19 6.82
N LYS A 119 32.88 -67.44 7.86
CA LYS A 119 31.49 -67.29 8.27
C LYS A 119 30.66 -66.59 7.20
N ALA A 120 31.14 -65.47 6.64
CA ALA A 120 30.48 -64.75 5.56
C ALA A 120 30.30 -65.62 4.30
N CYS A 121 31.30 -66.41 3.93
CA CYS A 121 31.23 -67.35 2.81
C CYS A 121 30.34 -68.59 3.10
N GLN A 122 30.15 -68.97 4.36
CA GLN A 122 29.24 -70.06 4.74
C GLN A 122 27.78 -69.60 4.87
N THR A 123 27.53 -68.31 5.12
CA THR A 123 26.19 -67.72 5.27
C THR A 123 25.68 -67.06 3.99
N ASP A 124 26.14 -67.47 2.81
CA ASP A 124 25.81 -66.87 1.50
C ASP A 124 24.34 -67.15 1.06
N ASP A 125 23.41 -66.68 1.90
CA ASP A 125 21.96 -66.56 1.72
C ASP A 125 21.59 -65.13 1.23
N LEU A 126 22.55 -64.34 0.77
CA LEU A 126 22.31 -63.04 0.13
C LEU A 126 22.20 -63.23 -1.38
N TYR A 127 21.12 -63.89 -1.80
CA TYR A 127 20.67 -64.01 -3.18
C TYR A 127 20.52 -62.61 -3.82
N LYS A 128 21.53 -62.18 -4.58
CA LYS A 128 21.42 -61.05 -5.50
C LYS A 128 20.75 -61.58 -6.75
N GLU A 129 19.48 -61.28 -6.93
CA GLU A 129 18.78 -61.64 -8.15
C GLU A 129 19.01 -60.58 -9.21
N LYS A 130 19.24 -61.04 -10.44
CA LYS A 130 19.28 -60.18 -11.60
C LYS A 130 17.89 -60.15 -12.23
N GLY A 131 17.45 -58.94 -12.54
CA GLY A 131 16.16 -58.72 -13.18
C GLY A 131 16.25 -57.67 -14.28
N VAL A 132 15.22 -57.64 -15.12
CA VAL A 132 15.01 -56.62 -16.14
C VAL A 132 13.79 -55.81 -15.75
N VAL A 133 13.90 -54.49 -15.82
CA VAL A 133 12.74 -53.60 -15.66
C VAL A 133 11.81 -53.85 -16.85
N CYS A 134 10.71 -54.55 -16.61
CA CYS A 134 9.84 -54.98 -17.69
C CYS A 134 8.55 -54.17 -17.81
N PHE A 135 8.23 -53.37 -16.78
CA PHE A 135 7.16 -52.39 -16.90
C PHE A 135 7.43 -51.17 -16.02
N GLN A 136 7.26 -49.97 -16.59
CA GLN A 136 7.37 -48.71 -15.88
C GLN A 136 6.33 -47.72 -16.41
N ASN A 137 5.77 -46.90 -15.51
CA ASN A 137 5.00 -45.73 -15.90
C ASN A 137 5.68 -44.47 -15.38
N ILE A 138 5.87 -43.47 -16.25
CA ILE A 138 6.49 -42.18 -15.89
C ILE A 138 5.73 -41.43 -14.78
N THR A 139 4.41 -41.65 -14.65
CA THR A 139 3.56 -40.98 -13.65
C THR A 139 3.54 -41.69 -12.30
N CYS A 140 4.02 -42.93 -12.22
CA CYS A 140 3.97 -43.76 -11.02
C CYS A 140 5.38 -44.13 -10.53
N ASP A 141 5.61 -44.02 -9.22
CA ASP A 141 6.91 -44.36 -8.63
C ASP A 141 7.13 -45.89 -8.50
N TYR A 142 6.14 -46.71 -8.86
CA TYR A 142 6.23 -48.16 -8.83
C TYR A 142 6.61 -48.74 -10.20
N THR A 143 7.54 -49.69 -10.17
CA THR A 143 8.15 -50.34 -11.34
C THR A 143 8.11 -51.86 -11.13
N ILE A 144 7.89 -52.62 -12.20
CA ILE A 144 7.93 -54.09 -12.17
C ILE A 144 9.28 -54.59 -12.69
N ILE A 145 9.94 -55.43 -11.90
CA ILE A 145 11.19 -56.12 -12.25
C ILE A 145 10.87 -57.58 -12.58
N CYS A 146 11.23 -58.02 -13.78
CA CYS A 146 11.17 -59.41 -14.23
C CYS A 146 12.46 -60.13 -13.83
N LEU A 147 12.34 -61.10 -12.95
CA LEU A 147 13.46 -61.82 -12.35
C LEU A 147 13.88 -62.98 -13.26
N GLU A 148 15.17 -63.30 -13.28
CA GLU A 148 15.70 -64.43 -14.07
C GLU A 148 15.10 -65.79 -13.66
N ASN A 149 14.58 -65.91 -12.44
CA ASN A 149 13.89 -67.10 -11.94
C ASN A 149 12.45 -67.27 -12.49
N GLY A 150 11.98 -66.32 -13.31
CA GLY A 150 10.63 -66.30 -13.90
C GLY A 150 9.56 -65.62 -13.04
N GLY A 151 9.94 -65.08 -11.88
CA GLY A 151 9.09 -64.26 -11.01
C GLY A 151 9.11 -62.77 -11.37
N TYR A 152 8.26 -62.01 -10.68
CA TYR A 152 8.11 -60.57 -10.83
C TYR A 152 8.13 -59.90 -9.46
N SER A 153 8.84 -58.78 -9.36
CA SER A 153 8.90 -57.96 -8.14
C SER A 153 8.40 -56.56 -8.42
N LEU A 154 7.46 -56.09 -7.61
CA LEU A 154 6.94 -54.72 -7.64
C LEU A 154 7.78 -53.88 -6.68
N ILE A 155 8.54 -52.93 -7.21
CA ILE A 155 9.41 -52.06 -6.42
C ILE A 155 8.96 -50.60 -6.52
N LYS A 156 9.14 -49.82 -5.45
CA LYS A 156 9.04 -48.35 -5.50
C LYS A 156 10.44 -47.77 -5.76
N ASP A 157 10.65 -47.17 -6.93
CA ASP A 157 11.90 -46.49 -7.32
C ASP A 157 11.77 -45.00 -6.99
N TYR A 158 12.26 -44.61 -5.80
CA TYR A 158 12.14 -43.24 -5.30
C TYR A 158 12.84 -42.18 -6.14
N ASN A 159 13.82 -42.59 -6.96
CA ASN A 159 14.65 -41.68 -7.72
C ASN A 159 14.36 -41.74 -9.23
N LYS A 160 13.38 -42.55 -9.65
CA LYS A 160 13.02 -42.80 -11.06
C LYS A 160 14.26 -43.10 -11.93
N ILE A 161 15.22 -43.86 -11.37
CA ILE A 161 16.49 -44.16 -12.03
C ILE A 161 16.32 -45.24 -13.10
N SER A 162 15.37 -46.14 -12.91
CA SER A 162 15.10 -47.27 -13.79
C SER A 162 14.31 -46.85 -15.03
N LYS A 163 14.62 -47.46 -16.18
CA LYS A 163 13.86 -47.39 -17.44
C LYS A 163 13.44 -48.78 -17.88
N GLU A 164 12.31 -48.90 -18.57
CA GLU A 164 11.92 -50.17 -19.21
C GLU A 164 13.07 -50.70 -20.10
N GLY A 165 13.44 -51.95 -19.89
CA GLY A 165 14.59 -52.63 -20.50
C GLY A 165 15.91 -52.52 -19.71
N ASP A 166 15.99 -51.73 -18.65
CA ASP A 166 17.19 -51.66 -17.82
C ASP A 166 17.42 -52.98 -17.05
N ILE A 167 18.69 -53.36 -16.91
CA ILE A 167 19.11 -54.51 -16.13
C ILE A 167 19.46 -54.04 -14.73
N VAL A 168 18.77 -54.59 -13.73
CA VAL A 168 18.96 -54.25 -12.32
C VAL A 168 19.40 -55.48 -11.52
N VAL A 169 20.28 -55.27 -10.55
CA VAL A 169 20.70 -56.29 -9.59
C VAL A 169 20.43 -55.78 -8.19
N GLY A 170 19.75 -56.59 -7.40
CA GLY A 170 19.35 -56.25 -6.04
C GLY A 170 18.63 -57.41 -5.38
N ARG A 171 18.12 -57.19 -4.17
CA ARG A 171 17.32 -58.17 -3.45
C ARG A 171 15.84 -57.92 -3.72
N PHE A 172 15.30 -58.62 -4.71
CA PHE A 172 13.92 -58.40 -5.15
C PHE A 172 12.88 -59.30 -4.46
N GLU A 173 13.33 -60.30 -3.70
CA GLU A 173 12.44 -61.28 -3.05
C GLU A 173 12.10 -60.96 -1.58
N SER A 174 12.77 -59.98 -0.97
CA SER A 174 12.54 -59.61 0.42
C SER A 174 11.76 -58.31 0.51
N PHE A 175 10.56 -58.36 1.09
CA PHE A 175 9.81 -57.14 1.42
C PHE A 175 10.64 -56.20 2.29
N GLY A 176 10.60 -54.90 2.00
CA GLY A 176 11.33 -53.88 2.75
C GLY A 176 12.15 -52.94 1.88
N ILE A 177 12.88 -52.04 2.54
CA ILE A 177 13.80 -51.10 1.89
C ILE A 177 15.10 -51.84 1.60
N ASP A 178 15.56 -51.76 0.35
CA ASP A 178 16.84 -52.29 -0.09
C ASP A 178 17.49 -51.34 -1.11
N TYR A 179 18.68 -51.70 -1.58
CA TYR A 179 19.38 -51.01 -2.65
C TYR A 179 19.46 -51.90 -3.89
N ALA A 180 19.23 -51.30 -5.05
CA ALA A 180 19.48 -51.92 -6.34
C ALA A 180 20.52 -51.14 -7.12
N TYR A 181 21.30 -51.85 -7.93
CA TYR A 181 22.20 -51.27 -8.90
C TYR A 181 21.64 -51.49 -10.30
N ASN A 182 21.36 -50.39 -10.99
CA ASN A 182 21.00 -50.39 -12.39
C ASN A 182 22.29 -50.45 -13.21
N ILE A 183 22.56 -51.62 -13.77
CA ILE A 183 23.73 -51.91 -14.60
C ILE A 183 23.70 -51.07 -15.87
N THR A 184 22.51 -50.96 -16.49
CA THR A 184 22.36 -50.24 -17.77
C THR A 184 22.66 -48.76 -17.61
N GLN A 185 22.27 -48.15 -16.49
CA GLN A 185 22.46 -46.71 -16.22
C GLN A 185 23.71 -46.40 -15.38
N ASN A 186 24.43 -47.41 -14.89
CA ASN A 186 25.55 -47.29 -13.96
C ASN A 186 25.21 -46.44 -12.71
N LYS A 187 24.05 -46.71 -12.09
CA LYS A 187 23.55 -45.96 -10.91
C LYS A 187 23.03 -46.90 -9.83
N THR A 188 23.27 -46.54 -8.58
CA THR A 188 22.65 -47.21 -7.41
C THR A 188 21.44 -46.39 -6.96
N PHE A 189 20.36 -47.05 -6.57
CA PHE A 189 19.16 -46.41 -6.07
C PHE A 189 18.56 -47.19 -4.90
N SER A 190 17.90 -46.48 -4.00
CA SER A 190 17.09 -47.09 -2.95
C SER A 190 15.75 -47.52 -3.53
N MET A 191 15.30 -48.70 -3.12
CA MET A 191 14.01 -49.24 -3.53
C MET A 191 13.27 -49.83 -2.34
N THR A 192 11.95 -49.90 -2.43
CA THR A 192 11.14 -50.70 -1.51
C THR A 192 10.44 -51.81 -2.27
N VAL A 193 10.75 -53.06 -1.95
CA VAL A 193 10.04 -54.23 -2.51
C VAL A 193 8.67 -54.33 -1.86
N SER A 194 7.65 -54.23 -2.70
CA SER A 194 6.25 -54.05 -2.31
C SER A 194 5.41 -55.29 -2.53
N ASN A 195 5.77 -56.11 -3.53
CA ASN A 195 5.16 -57.41 -3.78
C ASN A 195 6.11 -58.32 -4.58
N LEU A 196 6.00 -59.64 -4.38
CA LEU A 196 6.71 -60.66 -5.14
C LEU A 196 5.68 -61.68 -5.63
N GLU A 197 5.59 -61.89 -6.94
CA GLU A 197 4.59 -62.77 -7.56
C GLU A 197 5.19 -63.57 -8.71
N PHE A 198 4.69 -64.78 -8.96
CA PHE A 198 5.10 -65.61 -10.11
C PHE A 198 4.16 -65.47 -11.32
N SER A 199 3.15 -64.60 -11.24
CA SER A 199 2.19 -64.34 -12.31
C SER A 199 2.23 -62.89 -12.75
N GLU A 200 2.47 -62.67 -14.04
CA GLU A 200 2.48 -61.36 -14.68
C GLU A 200 1.13 -60.63 -14.50
N GLU A 201 0.02 -61.35 -14.63
CA GLU A 201 -1.32 -60.78 -14.49
C GLU A 201 -1.59 -60.27 -13.07
N VAL A 202 -1.10 -60.98 -12.05
CA VAL A 202 -1.28 -60.62 -10.64
C VAL A 202 -0.39 -59.43 -10.26
N ILE A 203 0.86 -59.41 -10.71
CA ILE A 203 1.78 -58.30 -10.39
C ILE A 203 1.36 -57.01 -11.12
N ILE A 204 0.82 -57.11 -12.35
CA ILE A 204 0.26 -55.95 -13.06
C ILE A 204 -0.96 -55.41 -12.32
N ALA A 205 -1.88 -56.26 -11.86
CA ALA A 205 -3.03 -55.80 -11.08
C ALA A 205 -2.61 -55.15 -9.74
N ALA A 206 -1.57 -55.67 -9.08
CA ALA A 206 -1.01 -55.08 -7.86
C ALA A 206 -0.32 -53.73 -8.14
N TRP A 207 0.37 -53.63 -9.26
CA TRP A 207 0.97 -52.38 -9.74
C TRP A 207 -0.12 -51.33 -10.05
N GLU A 208 -1.19 -51.69 -10.78
CA GLU A 208 -2.33 -50.82 -11.07
C GLU A 208 -3.01 -50.33 -9.78
N ASP A 209 -3.26 -51.20 -8.79
CA ASP A 209 -3.86 -50.81 -7.51
C ASP A 209 -2.96 -49.85 -6.71
N LYS A 210 -1.63 -50.07 -6.73
CA LYS A 210 -0.66 -49.19 -6.07
C LYS A 210 -0.52 -47.84 -6.76
N CYS A 211 -0.45 -47.82 -8.09
CA CYS A 211 -0.41 -46.58 -8.86
C CYS A 211 -1.72 -45.80 -8.73
N ARG A 212 -2.89 -46.46 -8.78
CA ARG A 212 -4.18 -45.80 -8.60
C ARG A 212 -4.35 -45.20 -7.21
N LYS A 213 -3.82 -45.84 -6.16
CA LYS A 213 -3.83 -45.32 -4.78
C LYS A 213 -2.84 -44.17 -4.56
N ASP A 214 -1.68 -44.16 -5.22
CA ASP A 214 -0.73 -43.01 -5.20
C ASP A 214 -1.21 -41.85 -6.10
N GLU A 215 -2.02 -42.11 -7.16
CA GLU A 215 -2.62 -41.09 -8.03
C GLU A 215 -3.89 -40.42 -7.45
N LEU A 216 -4.64 -41.12 -6.57
CA LEU A 216 -5.86 -40.60 -5.91
C LEU A 216 -5.65 -39.36 -5.02
N TYR A 217 -4.40 -38.95 -4.76
CA TYR A 217 -4.04 -37.82 -3.90
C TYR A 217 -3.40 -36.64 -4.64
N LYS A 218 -3.38 -36.64 -5.98
CA LYS A 218 -2.81 -35.54 -6.77
C LYS A 218 -3.89 -34.85 -7.58
N GLU A 219 -4.16 -33.60 -7.22
CA GLU A 219 -5.01 -32.70 -7.98
C GLU A 219 -4.25 -32.15 -9.17
N LYS A 220 -4.97 -31.94 -10.26
CA LYS A 220 -4.47 -31.24 -11.43
C LYS A 220 -4.94 -29.79 -11.37
N GLY A 221 -4.05 -28.87 -11.71
CA GLY A 221 -4.37 -27.46 -11.82
C GLY A 221 -3.46 -26.74 -12.81
N VAL A 222 -3.85 -25.53 -13.19
CA VAL A 222 -3.09 -24.65 -14.07
C VAL A 222 -2.54 -23.50 -13.22
N VAL A 223 -1.28 -23.13 -13.42
CA VAL A 223 -0.71 -21.90 -12.85
C VAL A 223 -1.49 -20.73 -13.43
N TYR A 224 -2.39 -20.20 -12.61
CA TYR A 224 -3.33 -19.14 -12.98
C TYR A 224 -2.64 -17.79 -13.00
N PHE A 225 -1.82 -17.54 -11.97
CA PHE A 225 -1.12 -16.28 -11.79
C PHE A 225 0.26 -16.54 -11.19
N LYS A 226 1.29 -15.89 -11.72
CA LYS A 226 2.66 -15.95 -11.22
C LYS A 226 3.17 -14.52 -11.05
N SER A 227 3.54 -14.21 -9.82
CA SER A 227 4.11 -12.90 -9.52
C SER A 227 5.49 -12.70 -10.17
N PRO A 228 5.75 -11.54 -10.79
CA PRO A 228 7.11 -11.14 -11.17
C PRO A 228 7.96 -10.64 -9.98
N ILE A 229 7.34 -10.40 -8.81
CA ILE A 229 7.98 -9.73 -7.66
C ILE A 229 8.23 -10.63 -6.44
N CYS A 230 7.75 -11.88 -6.44
CA CYS A 230 7.93 -12.84 -5.34
C CYS A 230 7.80 -14.28 -5.83
N ASP A 231 8.29 -15.25 -5.05
CA ASP A 231 8.26 -16.68 -5.38
C ASP A 231 6.86 -17.34 -5.29
N TYR A 232 5.78 -16.58 -5.09
CA TYR A 232 4.44 -17.14 -4.94
C TYR A 232 3.63 -17.08 -6.23
N MET A 233 2.86 -18.13 -6.45
CA MET A 233 1.93 -18.29 -7.56
C MET A 233 0.57 -18.78 -7.06
N ILE A 234 -0.45 -18.62 -7.89
CA ILE A 234 -1.80 -19.16 -7.67
C ILE A 234 -2.01 -20.30 -8.67
N VAL A 235 -2.41 -21.46 -8.18
CA VAL A 235 -2.80 -22.62 -9.00
C VAL A 235 -4.32 -22.75 -8.98
N HIS A 236 -4.96 -22.64 -10.13
CA HIS A 236 -6.39 -22.89 -10.29
C HIS A 236 -6.61 -24.38 -10.61
N LEU A 237 -7.32 -25.06 -9.72
CA LEU A 237 -7.46 -26.50 -9.69
C LEU A 237 -8.67 -26.95 -10.50
N ASP A 238 -8.63 -28.16 -11.06
CA ASP A 238 -9.72 -28.73 -11.88
C ASP A 238 -11.04 -28.86 -11.09
N ASN A 239 -11.00 -28.85 -9.75
CA ASN A 239 -12.16 -28.83 -8.87
C ASN A 239 -12.82 -27.43 -8.72
N GLY A 240 -12.26 -26.39 -9.35
CA GLY A 240 -12.74 -25.01 -9.31
C GLY A 240 -12.21 -24.16 -8.15
N ASN A 241 -11.32 -24.72 -7.32
CA ASN A 241 -10.70 -24.01 -6.19
C ASN A 241 -9.30 -23.50 -6.55
N TYR A 242 -8.73 -22.68 -5.67
CA TYR A 242 -7.46 -21.99 -5.88
C TYR A 242 -6.50 -22.29 -4.74
N SER A 243 -5.23 -22.54 -5.07
CA SER A 243 -4.17 -22.79 -4.09
C SER A 243 -3.08 -21.73 -4.22
N VAL A 244 -2.68 -21.12 -3.11
CA VAL A 244 -1.55 -20.18 -3.05
C VAL A 244 -0.30 -20.96 -2.69
N VAL A 245 0.69 -20.94 -3.57
CA VAL A 245 1.83 -21.86 -3.54
C VAL A 245 3.13 -21.10 -3.70
N LYS A 246 4.11 -21.36 -2.83
CA LYS A 246 5.49 -20.91 -3.04
C LYS A 246 6.23 -21.89 -3.96
N ASN A 247 6.84 -21.38 -5.03
CA ASN A 247 7.69 -22.11 -5.95
C ASN A 247 9.16 -21.84 -5.62
N TYR A 248 9.87 -22.83 -5.07
CA TYR A 248 11.24 -22.63 -4.55
C TYR A 248 12.32 -22.37 -5.61
N TYR A 249 12.08 -22.77 -6.86
CA TYR A 249 13.11 -22.76 -7.90
C TYR A 249 12.69 -21.96 -9.14
N ASP A 250 11.61 -21.18 -9.04
CA ASP A 250 11.04 -20.39 -10.14
C ASP A 250 10.73 -21.20 -11.41
N ASP A 251 10.47 -22.50 -11.22
CA ASP A 251 10.48 -23.50 -12.30
C ASP A 251 9.13 -23.68 -13.01
N SER A 252 8.19 -22.76 -12.82
CA SER A 252 6.85 -22.81 -13.43
C SER A 252 6.49 -21.44 -13.97
N ASN A 253 5.75 -21.40 -15.07
CA ASN A 253 5.24 -20.18 -15.71
C ASN A 253 3.71 -20.16 -15.69
N GLU A 254 3.12 -18.97 -15.86
CA GLU A 254 1.68 -18.87 -16.07
C GLU A 254 1.23 -19.73 -17.25
N GLY A 255 0.12 -20.45 -17.07
CA GLY A 255 -0.39 -21.44 -18.03
C GLY A 255 0.22 -22.83 -17.91
N ASP A 256 1.25 -23.05 -17.09
CA ASP A 256 1.77 -24.40 -16.85
C ASP A 256 0.74 -25.28 -16.13
N THR A 257 0.66 -26.56 -16.51
CA THR A 257 -0.20 -27.55 -15.87
C THR A 257 0.60 -28.32 -14.82
N LEU A 258 0.15 -28.28 -13.57
CA LEU A 258 0.76 -28.97 -12.45
C LEU A 258 -0.14 -30.11 -11.95
N ILE A 259 0.48 -31.22 -11.54
CA ILE A 259 -0.17 -32.34 -10.86
C ILE A 259 0.51 -32.55 -9.50
N GLY A 260 -0.22 -32.34 -8.40
CA GLY A 260 0.33 -32.36 -7.05
C GLY A 260 -0.74 -32.27 -5.97
N LYS A 261 -0.33 -32.24 -4.70
CA LYS A 261 -1.26 -32.12 -3.58
C LYS A 261 -1.44 -30.64 -3.20
N PHE A 262 -2.52 -30.02 -3.68
CA PHE A 262 -2.75 -28.58 -3.55
C PHE A 262 -3.80 -28.19 -2.49
N GLU A 263 -4.57 -29.15 -1.98
CA GLU A 263 -5.56 -28.96 -0.91
C GLU A 263 -5.00 -28.88 0.52
N SER A 264 -3.77 -29.35 0.77
CA SER A 264 -3.20 -29.37 2.12
C SER A 264 -1.98 -28.49 2.27
N VAL A 265 -1.99 -27.61 3.26
CA VAL A 265 -0.86 -26.74 3.62
C VAL A 265 0.39 -27.57 3.94
N GLY A 266 1.53 -27.16 3.38
CA GLY A 266 2.83 -27.78 3.61
C GLY A 266 3.67 -27.94 2.34
N THR A 267 4.89 -28.43 2.53
CA THR A 267 5.85 -28.64 1.45
C THR A 267 5.63 -30.00 0.80
N ASP A 268 5.52 -30.02 -0.53
CA ASP A 268 5.35 -31.23 -1.34
C ASP A 268 6.06 -31.08 -2.70
N TYR A 269 5.94 -32.08 -3.55
CA TYR A 269 6.36 -32.05 -4.95
C TYR A 269 5.14 -32.08 -5.88
N ALA A 270 5.11 -31.14 -6.82
CA ALA A 270 4.19 -31.17 -7.95
C ALA A 270 4.97 -31.54 -9.22
N TYR A 271 4.34 -32.26 -10.14
CA TYR A 271 4.90 -32.51 -11.46
C TYR A 271 4.35 -31.47 -12.44
N ASN A 272 5.23 -30.66 -13.01
CA ASN A 272 4.91 -29.73 -14.08
C ASN A 272 4.86 -30.50 -15.40
N VAL A 273 3.64 -30.79 -15.84
CA VAL A 273 3.34 -31.56 -17.05
C VAL A 273 3.79 -30.79 -18.30
N THR A 274 3.65 -29.46 -18.29
CA THR A 274 4.00 -28.61 -19.44
C THR A 274 5.51 -28.63 -19.70
N GLN A 275 6.31 -28.71 -18.64
CA GLN A 275 7.78 -28.64 -18.71
C GLN A 275 8.49 -29.98 -18.47
N ASP A 276 7.74 -31.07 -18.30
CA ASP A 276 8.23 -32.43 -18.04
C ASP A 276 9.26 -32.50 -16.88
N ARG A 277 8.92 -31.93 -15.72
CA ARG A 277 9.80 -31.93 -14.54
C ARG A 277 9.08 -31.84 -13.21
N ASN A 278 9.73 -32.28 -12.14
CA ASN A 278 9.25 -32.09 -10.77
C ASN A 278 9.58 -30.69 -10.27
N VAL A 279 8.64 -30.05 -9.58
CA VAL A 279 8.74 -28.73 -8.96
C VAL A 279 8.47 -28.88 -7.47
N ARG A 280 9.36 -28.33 -6.64
CA ARG A 280 9.15 -28.28 -5.20
C ARG A 280 8.21 -27.12 -4.86
N VAL A 281 7.10 -27.44 -4.21
CA VAL A 281 6.04 -26.49 -3.88
C VAL A 281 5.82 -26.44 -2.38
N ASP A 282 5.45 -25.28 -1.85
CA ASP A 282 4.94 -25.13 -0.47
C ASP A 282 3.58 -24.47 -0.51
N VAL A 283 2.54 -25.27 -0.31
CA VAL A 283 1.15 -24.81 -0.29
C VAL A 283 0.93 -24.02 0.99
N LYS A 284 0.58 -22.73 0.86
CA LYS A 284 0.27 -21.89 2.02
C LYS A 284 -1.18 -21.97 2.42
N ASN A 285 -2.08 -21.92 1.45
CA ASN A 285 -3.52 -21.90 1.68
C ASN A 285 -4.29 -22.40 0.46
N TYR A 286 -5.53 -22.80 0.74
CA TYR A 286 -6.50 -23.29 -0.22
C TYR A 286 -7.80 -22.49 -0.08
N HIS A 287 -8.36 -22.02 -1.20
CA HIS A 287 -9.51 -21.13 -1.22
C HIS A 287 -10.52 -21.58 -2.27
N SER A 288 -11.80 -21.42 -1.93
CA SER A 288 -12.90 -21.65 -2.88
C SER A 288 -13.24 -20.43 -3.74
N SER A 289 -12.49 -19.33 -3.59
CA SER A 289 -12.68 -18.12 -4.40
C SER A 289 -11.35 -17.48 -4.80
N GLU A 290 -11.33 -16.97 -6.03
CA GLU A 290 -10.21 -16.27 -6.62
C GLU A 290 -9.79 -15.05 -5.80
N ASN A 291 -10.74 -14.19 -5.40
CA ASN A 291 -10.45 -12.99 -4.62
C ASN A 291 -9.76 -13.30 -3.27
N ASN A 292 -10.14 -14.39 -2.61
CA ASN A 292 -9.49 -14.80 -1.37
C ASN A 292 -8.08 -15.36 -1.62
N ALA A 293 -7.88 -16.06 -2.75
CA ALA A 293 -6.56 -16.51 -3.18
C ALA A 293 -5.64 -15.32 -3.52
N LEU A 294 -6.13 -14.33 -4.27
CA LEU A 294 -5.40 -13.10 -4.59
C LEU A 294 -5.02 -12.31 -3.32
N LYS A 295 -5.95 -12.15 -2.38
CA LYS A 295 -5.66 -11.49 -1.10
C LYS A 295 -4.61 -12.24 -0.29
N THR A 296 -4.71 -13.55 -0.22
CA THR A 296 -3.76 -14.38 0.54
C THR A 296 -2.40 -14.45 -0.12
N TRP A 297 -2.36 -14.51 -1.45
CA TRP A 297 -1.15 -14.39 -2.25
C TRP A 297 -0.46 -13.05 -1.99
N SER A 298 -1.21 -11.94 -2.01
CA SER A 298 -0.72 -10.60 -1.70
C SER A 298 0.00 -10.56 -0.35
N THR A 299 -0.67 -10.99 0.71
CA THR A 299 -0.10 -11.03 2.06
C THR A 299 1.13 -11.95 2.13
N SER A 300 1.08 -13.12 1.47
CA SER A 300 2.18 -14.08 1.49
C SER A 300 3.43 -13.54 0.79
N CYS A 301 3.26 -12.74 -0.27
CA CYS A 301 4.36 -12.05 -0.94
C CYS A 301 4.97 -10.96 -0.08
N ALA A 302 4.12 -10.12 0.53
CA ALA A 302 4.56 -9.08 1.46
C ALA A 302 5.35 -9.65 2.65
N ASP A 303 4.91 -10.76 3.23
CA ASP A 303 5.59 -11.42 4.36
C ASP A 303 6.96 -12.03 3.99
N SER A 304 7.17 -12.35 2.71
CA SER A 304 8.33 -13.14 2.26
C SER A 304 9.53 -12.33 1.83
N GLU A 305 9.31 -11.09 1.41
CA GLU A 305 10.33 -10.16 0.96
C GLU A 305 10.24 -8.94 1.88
N PRO A 306 11.26 -8.63 2.70
CA PRO A 306 11.29 -7.34 3.38
C PRO A 306 11.13 -6.27 2.29
N PHE A 307 10.27 -5.28 2.51
CA PHE A 307 9.94 -4.18 1.61
C PHE A 307 8.86 -4.41 0.54
N ILE A 308 8.24 -5.59 0.40
CA ILE A 308 7.00 -5.72 -0.39
C ILE A 308 5.80 -5.44 0.52
N GLU A 309 4.99 -4.45 0.15
CA GLU A 309 3.80 -4.05 0.91
C GLU A 309 2.59 -4.03 -0.03
N SER A 310 1.41 -4.29 0.54
CA SER A 310 0.12 -4.19 -0.15
C SER A 310 -0.57 -2.91 0.32
N GLY A 311 -1.28 -2.24 -0.58
CA GLY A 311 -2.01 -1.03 -0.25
C GLY A 311 -3.14 -0.75 -1.23
N THR A 312 -4.09 0.07 -0.81
CA THR A 312 -5.20 0.53 -1.65
C THR A 312 -4.91 1.95 -2.11
N VAL A 313 -5.14 2.26 -3.40
CA VAL A 313 -5.14 3.64 -3.88
C VAL A 313 -6.22 4.39 -3.14
N TYR A 314 -5.79 5.22 -2.19
CA TYR A 314 -6.64 5.98 -1.30
C TYR A 314 -7.23 7.18 -2.00
N PHE A 315 -6.37 7.88 -2.74
CA PHE A 315 -6.71 9.11 -3.42
C PHE A 315 -5.98 9.19 -4.76
N LYS A 316 -6.69 9.58 -5.81
CA LYS A 316 -6.13 9.82 -7.13
C LYS A 316 -6.56 11.20 -7.63
N SER A 317 -5.56 12.02 -7.93
CA SER A 317 -5.80 13.31 -8.55
C SER A 317 -6.27 13.17 -9.99
N THR A 318 -7.18 14.05 -10.41
CA THR A 318 -7.51 14.26 -11.84
C THR A 318 -6.65 15.32 -12.50
N ILE A 319 -5.89 16.10 -11.73
CA ILE A 319 -5.13 17.26 -12.19
C ILE A 319 -3.62 17.00 -12.33
N CYS A 320 -3.11 15.88 -11.80
CA CYS A 320 -1.70 15.50 -11.85
C CYS A 320 -1.57 13.97 -11.79
N ASP A 321 -0.40 13.44 -12.15
CA ASP A 321 -0.16 11.98 -12.19
C ASP A 321 0.17 11.37 -10.82
N TYR A 322 0.11 12.15 -9.72
CA TYR A 322 0.37 11.64 -8.38
C TYR A 322 -0.89 11.10 -7.70
N MET A 323 -0.71 10.01 -6.95
CA MET A 323 -1.74 9.36 -6.14
C MET A 323 -1.20 9.03 -4.75
N ILE A 324 -2.12 8.84 -3.80
CA ILE A 324 -1.82 8.40 -2.44
C ILE A 324 -2.25 6.94 -2.30
N VAL A 325 -1.37 6.10 -1.77
CA VAL A 325 -1.64 4.69 -1.46
C VAL A 325 -1.66 4.52 0.05
N HIS A 326 -2.78 4.03 0.58
CA HIS A 326 -2.91 3.62 1.98
C HIS A 326 -2.47 2.17 2.11
N LEU A 327 -1.36 1.95 2.80
CA LEU A 327 -0.73 0.65 2.98
C LEU A 327 -1.45 -0.17 4.05
N ASP A 328 -1.43 -1.50 3.92
CA ASP A 328 -2.07 -2.42 4.87
C ASP A 328 -1.44 -2.33 6.29
N ASN A 329 -0.22 -1.79 6.38
CA ASN A 329 0.46 -1.50 7.64
C ASN A 329 -0.01 -0.21 8.35
N GLY A 330 -0.94 0.54 7.75
CA GLY A 330 -1.56 1.76 8.30
C GLY A 330 -0.87 3.07 7.94
N ASN A 331 0.26 3.03 7.22
CA ASN A 331 0.93 4.23 6.72
C ASN A 331 0.45 4.60 5.30
N TYR A 332 0.82 5.79 4.86
CA TYR A 332 0.56 6.28 3.50
C TYR A 332 1.86 6.44 2.70
N SER A 333 1.76 6.26 1.38
CA SER A 333 2.82 6.58 0.42
C SER A 333 2.27 7.47 -0.69
N VAL A 334 3.09 8.44 -1.11
CA VAL A 334 2.81 9.31 -2.26
C VAL A 334 3.60 8.78 -3.45
N VAL A 335 2.92 8.51 -4.54
CA VAL A 335 3.54 7.90 -5.73
C VAL A 335 3.11 8.62 -6.99
N GLU A 336 4.07 8.86 -7.89
CA GLU A 336 3.82 9.29 -9.27
C GLU A 336 3.42 8.05 -10.10
N ASN A 337 2.28 8.09 -10.79
CA ASN A 337 1.74 7.02 -11.59
C ASN A 337 1.97 7.31 -13.08
N TYR A 338 3.13 6.91 -13.61
CA TYR A 338 3.59 7.27 -14.96
C TYR A 338 2.60 6.97 -16.10
N ASP A 339 1.81 5.90 -15.97
CA ASP A 339 0.86 5.49 -17.00
C ASP A 339 -0.58 5.92 -16.68
N ASN A 340 -0.79 6.60 -15.53
CA ASN A 340 -2.09 7.02 -15.00
C ASN A 340 -3.13 5.89 -15.00
N THR A 341 -2.66 4.67 -14.71
CA THR A 341 -3.39 3.42 -14.96
C THR A 341 -4.23 2.94 -13.79
N SER A 342 -3.75 3.16 -12.57
CA SER A 342 -4.49 2.85 -11.35
C SER A 342 -5.60 3.86 -11.07
N ASN A 343 -6.70 3.42 -10.45
CA ASN A 343 -7.84 4.22 -10.00
C ASN A 343 -8.00 4.12 -8.49
N GLU A 344 -8.75 5.05 -7.88
CA GLU A 344 -9.14 4.94 -6.48
C GLU A 344 -9.82 3.60 -6.18
N GLY A 345 -9.43 2.97 -5.07
CA GLY A 345 -9.88 1.64 -4.69
C GLY A 345 -9.10 0.48 -5.32
N ASP A 346 -8.17 0.73 -6.25
CA ASP A 346 -7.30 -0.32 -6.76
C ASP A 346 -6.33 -0.82 -5.69
N ILE A 347 -6.06 -2.12 -5.69
CA ILE A 347 -5.11 -2.77 -4.78
C ILE A 347 -3.76 -2.90 -5.49
N LEU A 348 -2.73 -2.34 -4.88
CA LEU A 348 -1.36 -2.29 -5.38
C LEU A 348 -0.43 -3.11 -4.48
N ILE A 349 0.47 -3.88 -5.08
CA ILE A 349 1.48 -4.65 -4.36
C ILE A 349 2.86 -4.37 -4.94
N GLY A 350 3.81 -4.05 -4.08
CA GLY A 350 5.21 -3.89 -4.47
C GLY A 350 6.01 -3.11 -3.44
N LYS A 351 7.13 -2.54 -3.87
CA LYS A 351 8.06 -1.83 -2.97
C LYS A 351 7.64 -0.38 -2.71
N LEU A 352 6.44 -0.21 -2.13
CA LEU A 352 5.82 1.09 -1.84
C LEU A 352 6.46 1.81 -0.63
N GLU A 353 7.19 1.09 0.24
CA GLU A 353 7.93 1.69 1.36
C GLU A 353 9.40 2.02 1.01
N THR A 354 9.71 2.33 -0.25
CA THR A 354 11.08 2.67 -0.65
C THR A 354 11.10 3.67 -1.79
N LEU A 355 11.89 4.75 -1.67
CA LEU A 355 11.94 5.82 -2.67
C LEU A 355 12.43 5.38 -4.05
N GLY A 356 11.92 6.04 -5.09
CA GLY A 356 12.37 5.92 -6.46
C GLY A 356 11.47 5.04 -7.32
N ASN A 357 11.79 5.02 -8.61
CA ASN A 357 11.12 4.22 -9.64
C ASN A 357 10.96 2.75 -9.26
N ARG A 358 9.73 2.23 -9.36
CA ARG A 358 9.34 0.83 -9.10
C ARG A 358 8.39 0.32 -10.18
N GLU A 359 8.44 -0.98 -10.38
CA GLU A 359 7.38 -1.73 -11.03
C GLU A 359 6.60 -2.44 -9.92
N ILE A 360 5.32 -2.12 -9.81
CA ILE A 360 4.39 -2.70 -8.85
C ILE A 360 3.28 -3.43 -9.62
N TYR A 361 2.52 -4.27 -8.95
CA TYR A 361 1.42 -4.99 -9.58
C TYR A 361 0.08 -4.45 -9.07
N ASN A 362 -0.78 -4.02 -9.99
CA ASN A 362 -2.16 -3.64 -9.71
C ASN A 362 -3.05 -4.89 -9.81
N VAL A 363 -3.41 -5.41 -8.63
CA VAL A 363 -4.19 -6.65 -8.47
C VAL A 363 -5.60 -6.48 -9.02
N THR A 364 -6.21 -5.32 -8.81
CA THR A 364 -7.59 -5.05 -9.23
C THR A 364 -7.73 -5.09 -10.75
N GLN A 365 -6.66 -4.72 -11.47
CA GLN A 365 -6.66 -4.60 -12.92
C GLN A 365 -5.81 -5.64 -13.65
N ASP A 366 -5.22 -6.59 -12.91
CA ASP A 366 -4.35 -7.66 -13.44
C ASP A 366 -3.24 -7.14 -14.36
N ARG A 367 -2.40 -6.22 -13.87
CA ARG A 367 -1.29 -5.67 -14.65
C ARG A 367 -0.17 -5.08 -13.81
N ASN A 368 1.04 -5.02 -14.40
CA ASN A 368 2.13 -4.22 -13.87
C ASN A 368 1.86 -2.72 -14.10
N VAL A 369 2.27 -1.90 -13.13
CA VAL A 369 2.20 -0.44 -13.16
C VAL A 369 3.57 0.10 -12.78
N ARG A 370 4.05 1.09 -13.53
CA ARG A 370 5.26 1.81 -13.19
C ARG A 370 4.91 2.99 -12.30
N VAL A 371 5.56 3.09 -11.15
CA VAL A 371 5.40 4.22 -10.24
C VAL A 371 6.75 4.79 -9.82
N ASP A 372 6.81 6.07 -9.44
CA ASP A 372 7.90 6.61 -8.64
C ASP A 372 7.42 6.87 -7.22
N VAL A 373 8.05 6.23 -6.24
CA VAL A 373 7.70 6.45 -4.82
C VAL A 373 8.45 7.68 -4.34
N GLU A 374 7.72 8.74 -4.07
CA GLU A 374 8.28 10.05 -3.75
C GLU A 374 8.42 10.26 -2.26
N ASP A 375 7.49 9.69 -1.49
CA ASP A 375 7.59 9.62 -0.04
C ASP A 375 6.71 8.49 0.53
N TYR A 376 7.04 8.03 1.73
CA TYR A 376 6.42 6.85 2.35
C TYR A 376 6.49 6.92 3.88
N ARG A 377 5.75 6.05 4.56
CA ARG A 377 5.59 6.06 6.04
C ARG A 377 4.99 7.36 6.58
N LEU A 378 4.10 7.95 5.79
CA LEU A 378 3.43 9.19 6.14
C LEU A 378 2.18 8.93 6.96
N SER A 379 1.83 9.90 7.80
CA SER A 379 0.45 10.05 8.27
C SER A 379 -0.42 10.52 7.11
N GLU A 380 -1.74 10.35 7.20
CA GLU A 380 -2.67 10.82 6.16
C GLU A 380 -2.48 12.30 5.83
N ASN A 381 -2.37 13.15 6.86
CA ASN A 381 -2.15 14.59 6.70
C ASN A 381 -0.80 14.93 6.05
N ASP A 382 0.25 14.17 6.36
CA ASP A 382 1.55 14.38 5.73
C ASP A 382 1.54 13.89 4.28
N ALA A 383 0.81 12.80 3.99
CA ALA A 383 0.61 12.30 2.63
C ALA A 383 -0.11 13.32 1.75
N LEU A 384 -1.19 13.94 2.26
CA LEU A 384 -1.91 15.01 1.55
C LEU A 384 -1.02 16.23 1.28
N LYS A 385 -0.19 16.64 2.26
CA LYS A 385 0.76 17.75 2.08
C LYS A 385 1.84 17.43 1.06
N THR A 386 2.43 16.24 1.14
CA THR A 386 3.48 15.81 0.22
C THR A 386 2.91 15.66 -1.19
N TRP A 387 1.75 15.00 -1.34
CA TRP A 387 1.04 14.89 -2.61
C TRP A 387 0.73 16.26 -3.22
N SER A 388 0.18 17.19 -2.42
CA SER A 388 -0.12 18.56 -2.83
C SER A 388 1.11 19.25 -3.44
N LYS A 389 2.22 19.18 -2.71
CA LYS A 389 3.49 19.76 -3.15
C LYS A 389 4.02 19.09 -4.41
N SER A 390 4.02 17.76 -4.47
CA SER A 390 4.49 17.00 -5.63
C SER A 390 3.69 17.32 -6.89
N CYS A 391 2.37 17.45 -6.79
CA CYS A 391 1.54 17.89 -7.90
C CYS A 391 1.88 19.29 -8.37
N ALA A 392 2.07 20.24 -7.45
CA ALA A 392 2.46 21.60 -7.79
C ALA A 392 3.87 21.68 -8.42
N ASP A 393 4.82 20.86 -7.96
CA ASP A 393 6.17 20.79 -8.52
C ASP A 393 6.19 20.16 -9.94
N SER A 394 5.27 19.24 -10.23
CA SER A 394 5.20 18.52 -11.51
C SER A 394 4.60 19.34 -12.66
N GLU A 395 3.68 20.24 -12.35
CA GLU A 395 2.97 21.06 -13.33
C GLU A 395 3.15 22.54 -12.98
N PRO A 396 3.87 23.35 -13.78
CA PRO A 396 4.28 24.71 -13.42
C PRO A 396 3.13 25.71 -13.24
N TYR A 397 1.89 25.26 -13.47
CA TYR A 397 0.67 26.06 -13.35
C TYR A 397 -0.16 25.65 -12.13
N ILE A 398 0.04 24.45 -11.56
CA ILE A 398 -0.68 23.95 -10.39
C ILE A 398 0.00 24.47 -9.13
N GLU A 399 -0.78 25.05 -8.22
CA GLU A 399 -0.28 25.64 -6.98
C GLU A 399 -1.23 25.29 -5.84
N SER A 400 -0.70 25.20 -4.62
CA SER A 400 -1.48 25.09 -3.40
C SER A 400 -1.87 26.48 -2.88
N GLY A 401 -3.10 26.62 -2.42
CA GLY A 401 -3.62 27.86 -1.87
C GLY A 401 -4.67 27.63 -0.79
N THR A 402 -4.79 28.58 0.12
CA THR A 402 -5.83 28.60 1.16
C THR A 402 -6.90 29.61 0.78
N VAL A 403 -8.18 29.26 0.89
CA VAL A 403 -9.27 30.23 0.78
C VAL A 403 -9.11 31.26 1.87
N TYR A 404 -8.64 32.44 1.48
CA TYR A 404 -8.32 33.54 2.38
C TYR A 404 -9.56 34.31 2.78
N PHE A 405 -10.49 34.48 1.83
CA PHE A 405 -11.70 35.24 2.07
C PHE A 405 -12.85 34.72 1.22
N LYS A 406 -14.00 34.55 1.88
CA LYS A 406 -15.28 34.21 1.28
C LYS A 406 -16.36 35.09 1.89
N SER A 407 -17.25 35.62 1.06
CA SER A 407 -18.47 36.27 1.52
C SER A 407 -19.70 35.46 1.10
N THR A 408 -20.78 35.60 1.86
CA THR A 408 -22.08 34.98 1.54
C THR A 408 -22.84 35.72 0.44
N ILE A 409 -22.46 36.96 0.14
CA ILE A 409 -23.16 37.81 -0.83
C ILE A 409 -22.71 37.58 -2.27
N CYS A 410 -21.60 36.86 -2.50
CA CYS A 410 -20.92 36.80 -3.79
C CYS A 410 -20.22 35.46 -3.98
N ASP A 411 -20.32 34.91 -5.19
CA ASP A 411 -19.74 33.60 -5.54
C ASP A 411 -18.22 33.66 -5.78
N TYR A 412 -17.63 34.86 -5.82
CA TYR A 412 -16.19 35.03 -5.91
C TYR A 412 -15.53 34.89 -4.53
N ILE A 413 -14.41 34.16 -4.50
CA ILE A 413 -13.56 34.00 -3.31
C ILE A 413 -12.14 34.44 -3.60
N VAL A 414 -11.41 34.80 -2.56
CA VAL A 414 -9.98 35.12 -2.63
C VAL A 414 -9.18 33.96 -2.08
N VAL A 415 -8.19 33.51 -2.83
CA VAL A 415 -7.27 32.43 -2.46
C VAL A 415 -5.88 33.02 -2.22
N TYR A 416 -5.29 32.72 -1.08
CA TYR A 416 -3.89 33.01 -0.76
C TYR A 416 -3.03 31.83 -1.17
N LEU A 417 -2.08 32.04 -2.08
CA LEU A 417 -1.20 31.00 -2.61
C LEU A 417 0.08 30.87 -1.79
N ASP A 418 0.67 29.68 -1.79
CA ASP A 418 1.89 29.39 -1.02
C ASP A 418 3.12 30.23 -1.44
N ASN A 419 3.10 30.76 -2.66
CA ASN A 419 4.10 31.71 -3.15
C ASN A 419 3.92 33.17 -2.65
N GLY A 420 2.92 33.43 -1.80
CA GLY A 420 2.65 34.71 -1.16
C GLY A 420 1.75 35.67 -1.94
N ASN A 421 1.27 35.28 -3.12
CA ASN A 421 0.32 36.07 -3.90
C ASN A 421 -1.14 35.66 -3.63
N TYR A 422 -2.07 36.48 -4.11
CA TYR A 422 -3.49 36.22 -4.05
C TYR A 422 -4.09 36.04 -5.46
N SER A 423 -5.14 35.22 -5.54
CA SER A 423 -5.96 35.04 -6.74
C SER A 423 -7.44 35.17 -6.40
N ILE A 424 -8.23 35.60 -7.37
CA ILE A 424 -9.70 35.68 -7.28
C ILE A 424 -10.26 34.59 -8.17
N ILE A 425 -11.12 33.77 -7.60
CA ILE A 425 -11.78 32.70 -8.34
C ILE A 425 -13.28 32.75 -8.13
N GLU A 426 -14.04 32.46 -9.17
CA GLU A 426 -15.47 32.16 -9.09
C GLU A 426 -15.65 30.72 -8.60
N ASN A 427 -16.43 30.55 -7.54
CA ASN A 427 -16.71 29.26 -6.90
C ASN A 427 -18.08 28.73 -7.34
N TYR A 428 -18.13 28.06 -8.49
CA TYR A 428 -19.40 27.59 -9.09
C TYR A 428 -20.23 26.70 -8.19
N ASP A 429 -19.57 25.88 -7.37
CA ASP A 429 -20.22 24.90 -6.54
C ASP A 429 -20.54 25.45 -5.13
N ASN A 430 -20.11 26.68 -4.81
CA ASN A 430 -20.31 27.35 -3.53
C ASN A 430 -19.87 26.56 -2.29
N ILE A 431 -18.90 25.66 -2.49
CA ILE A 431 -18.57 24.63 -1.53
C ILE A 431 -17.32 24.91 -0.71
N ASN A 432 -16.40 25.72 -1.23
CA ASN A 432 -15.21 26.12 -0.48
C ASN A 432 -15.58 27.06 0.67
N GLU A 433 -14.99 26.87 1.85
CA GLU A 433 -15.11 27.73 3.03
C GLU A 433 -13.81 28.49 3.31
N GLU A 434 -13.90 29.60 4.05
CA GLU A 434 -12.70 30.31 4.50
C GLU A 434 -11.81 29.38 5.35
N GLY A 435 -10.52 29.31 5.00
CA GLY A 435 -9.55 28.39 5.58
C GLY A 435 -9.40 27.04 4.86
N ASP A 436 -10.22 26.74 3.86
CA ASP A 436 -10.05 25.52 3.05
C ASP A 436 -8.75 25.57 2.25
N ILE A 437 -8.06 24.43 2.17
CA ILE A 437 -6.85 24.25 1.36
C ILE A 437 -7.27 23.69 0.00
N MET A 438 -6.79 24.30 -1.07
CA MET A 438 -7.09 23.92 -2.44
C MET A 438 -5.82 23.80 -3.28
N ILE A 439 -5.87 22.95 -4.29
CA ILE A 439 -4.79 22.74 -5.26
C ILE A 439 -5.36 22.86 -6.67
N GLY A 440 -4.78 23.70 -7.51
CA GLY A 440 -5.24 23.88 -8.88
C GLY A 440 -4.50 25.01 -9.58
N SER A 441 -4.87 25.32 -10.83
CA SER A 441 -4.15 26.34 -11.60
C SER A 441 -4.63 27.77 -11.31
N PHE A 442 -4.34 28.26 -10.11
CA PHE A 442 -4.73 29.60 -9.65
C PHE A 442 -3.96 30.76 -10.32
N GLN A 443 -3.05 30.48 -11.27
CA GLN A 443 -2.16 31.47 -11.90
C GLN A 443 -2.38 31.64 -13.41
N SER A 444 -3.52 31.22 -13.91
CA SER A 444 -3.91 31.39 -15.31
C SER A 444 -5.39 31.70 -15.39
N TYR A 445 -5.77 32.70 -16.19
CA TYR A 445 -7.17 33.01 -16.44
C TYR A 445 -7.91 31.83 -17.08
N GLY A 446 -9.15 31.61 -16.69
CA GLY A 446 -10.04 30.64 -17.31
C GLY A 446 -10.67 29.64 -16.34
N SER A 447 -11.53 28.77 -16.88
CA SER A 447 -12.08 27.64 -16.13
C SER A 447 -11.01 26.59 -15.92
N ASP A 448 -10.94 26.07 -14.70
CA ASP A 448 -10.11 24.92 -14.38
C ASP A 448 -10.80 24.02 -13.34
N ASP A 449 -10.29 22.80 -13.20
CA ASP A 449 -10.62 21.93 -12.08
C ASP A 449 -9.56 22.13 -10.99
N ALA A 450 -10.01 22.23 -9.74
CA ALA A 450 -9.15 22.26 -8.58
C ALA A 450 -9.59 21.18 -7.58
N TYR A 451 -8.72 20.84 -6.65
CA TYR A 451 -9.00 19.90 -5.58
C TYR A 451 -9.09 20.64 -4.25
N ASN A 452 -10.22 20.56 -3.55
CA ASN A 452 -10.35 21.03 -2.18
C ASN A 452 -9.90 19.91 -1.23
N VAL A 453 -8.69 20.06 -0.68
CA VAL A 453 -8.04 19.12 0.23
C VAL A 453 -8.80 19.01 1.54
N THR A 454 -9.31 20.13 2.06
CA THR A 454 -10.03 20.15 3.35
C THR A 454 -11.34 19.36 3.28
N GLN A 455 -11.99 19.37 2.12
CA GLN A 455 -13.29 18.74 1.91
C GLN A 455 -13.22 17.44 1.09
N ASP A 456 -12.02 17.01 0.72
CA ASP A 456 -11.74 15.78 -0.01
C ASP A 456 -12.56 15.63 -1.32
N ARG A 457 -12.53 16.66 -2.18
CA ARG A 457 -13.28 16.65 -3.45
C ARG A 457 -12.74 17.58 -4.53
N ASN A 458 -13.02 17.21 -5.78
CA ASN A 458 -12.84 18.09 -6.94
C ASN A 458 -13.87 19.22 -6.95
N VAL A 459 -13.44 20.42 -7.35
CA VAL A 459 -14.22 21.65 -7.47
C VAL A 459 -13.95 22.27 -8.83
N ARG A 460 -14.98 22.79 -9.48
CA ARG A 460 -14.78 23.59 -10.70
C ARG A 460 -14.65 25.06 -10.34
N ILE A 461 -13.60 25.70 -10.85
CA ILE A 461 -13.28 27.09 -10.57
C ILE A 461 -13.14 27.89 -11.87
N TYR A 462 -13.30 29.21 -11.80
CA TYR A 462 -12.87 30.12 -12.85
C TYR A 462 -11.95 31.18 -12.25
N VAL A 463 -10.71 31.25 -12.72
CA VAL A 463 -9.75 32.25 -12.24
C VAL A 463 -10.03 33.58 -12.93
N GLU A 464 -10.57 34.51 -12.15
CA GLU A 464 -10.92 35.86 -12.60
C GLU A 464 -9.71 36.78 -12.63
N ASP A 465 -8.79 36.65 -11.66
CA ASP A 465 -7.51 37.35 -11.66
C ASP A 465 -6.49 36.71 -10.70
N TYR A 466 -5.19 37.00 -10.88
CA TYR A 466 -4.13 36.33 -10.12
C TYR A 466 -2.87 37.20 -9.96
N ARG A 467 -1.92 36.73 -9.13
CA ARG A 467 -0.67 37.46 -8.78
C ARG A 467 -0.95 38.84 -8.15
N LEU A 468 -1.98 38.91 -7.34
CA LEU A 468 -2.40 40.12 -6.66
C LEU A 468 -1.73 40.25 -5.30
N SER A 469 -1.54 41.49 -4.84
CA SER A 469 -1.38 41.76 -3.42
C SER A 469 -2.73 41.64 -2.72
N GLU A 470 -2.73 41.44 -1.40
CA GLU A 470 -3.96 41.32 -0.59
C GLU A 470 -4.95 42.47 -0.85
N ASN A 471 -4.48 43.72 -0.82
CA ASN A 471 -5.32 44.89 -1.06
C ASN A 471 -5.90 44.93 -2.48
N ASN A 472 -5.11 44.53 -3.48
CA ASN A 472 -5.59 44.47 -4.85
C ASN A 472 -6.60 43.33 -5.05
N ALA A 473 -6.42 42.20 -4.36
CA ALA A 473 -7.33 41.07 -4.40
C ALA A 473 -8.69 41.43 -3.80
N LEU A 474 -8.74 42.05 -2.62
CA LEU A 474 -10.00 42.50 -2.02
C LEU A 474 -10.70 43.56 -2.89
N LYS A 475 -9.94 44.49 -3.48
CA LYS A 475 -10.49 45.49 -4.39
C LYS A 475 -11.08 44.83 -5.64
N LYS A 476 -10.36 43.94 -6.31
CA LYS A 476 -10.87 43.30 -7.53
C LYS A 476 -11.99 42.31 -7.24
N TRP A 477 -11.98 41.66 -6.09
CA TRP A 477 -13.11 40.86 -5.62
C TRP A 477 -14.36 41.74 -5.51
N SER A 478 -14.24 42.94 -4.92
CA SER A 478 -15.37 43.88 -4.82
C SER A 478 -15.94 44.30 -6.18
N GLU A 479 -15.05 44.59 -7.13
CA GLU A 479 -15.41 44.96 -8.50
C GLU A 479 -16.13 43.79 -9.18
N ALA A 480 -15.59 42.57 -9.09
CA ALA A 480 -16.18 41.36 -9.67
C ALA A 480 -17.59 41.07 -9.12
N CYS A 481 -17.81 41.26 -7.82
CA CYS A 481 -19.14 41.06 -7.22
C CYS A 481 -20.17 42.06 -7.74
N VAL A 482 -19.80 43.34 -7.89
CA VAL A 482 -20.70 44.40 -8.38
C VAL A 482 -21.00 44.23 -9.87
N ASP A 483 -20.02 43.81 -10.66
CA ASP A 483 -20.16 43.64 -12.11
C ASP A 483 -21.04 42.44 -12.48
N ASN A 484 -21.04 41.37 -11.67
CA ASN A 484 -21.76 40.13 -11.96
C ASN A 484 -23.18 40.04 -11.37
N ASP A 485 -23.46 40.70 -10.23
CA ASP A 485 -24.82 40.78 -9.68
C ASP A 485 -25.35 42.23 -9.73
N PRO A 486 -26.34 42.54 -10.61
CA PRO A 486 -26.86 43.89 -10.73
C PRO A 486 -27.53 44.42 -9.46
N TYR A 487 -27.88 43.56 -8.50
CA TYR A 487 -28.45 43.95 -7.21
C TYR A 487 -27.40 44.26 -6.15
N ILE A 488 -26.15 43.86 -6.35
CA ILE A 488 -25.04 44.21 -5.47
C ILE A 488 -24.50 45.58 -5.87
N LYS A 489 -24.25 46.42 -4.87
CA LYS A 489 -23.69 47.76 -5.03
C LYS A 489 -22.57 47.94 -4.02
N SER A 490 -21.55 48.67 -4.43
CA SER A 490 -20.57 49.27 -3.54
C SER A 490 -21.07 50.67 -3.14
N GLY A 491 -20.79 51.06 -1.91
CA GLY A 491 -21.08 52.39 -1.40
C GLY A 491 -20.31 52.69 -0.13
N THR A 492 -20.17 53.98 0.17
CA THR A 492 -19.50 54.46 1.38
C THR A 492 -20.55 54.92 2.38
N VAL A 493 -20.40 54.57 3.65
CA VAL A 493 -21.18 55.19 4.72
C VAL A 493 -20.79 56.66 4.76
N CYS A 494 -21.66 57.51 4.25
CA CYS A 494 -21.37 58.93 4.09
C CYS A 494 -22.05 59.78 5.14
N PHE A 495 -22.96 59.18 5.90
CA PHE A 495 -23.52 59.81 7.08
C PHE A 495 -23.92 58.74 8.07
N GLU A 496 -23.43 58.88 9.28
CA GLU A 496 -23.79 58.09 10.43
C GLU A 496 -24.00 59.07 11.58
N ASN A 497 -25.11 58.92 12.30
CA ASN A 497 -25.41 59.80 13.43
C ASN A 497 -25.44 58.97 14.70
N THR A 498 -24.80 59.46 15.77
CA THR A 498 -24.84 58.83 17.09
C THR A 498 -26.21 58.91 17.76
N ILE A 499 -27.15 59.70 17.22
CA ILE A 499 -28.47 59.95 17.79
C ILE A 499 -29.48 58.88 17.35
N CYS A 500 -29.36 58.29 16.15
CA CYS A 500 -30.20 57.19 15.66
C CYS A 500 -29.37 56.12 14.97
N ASN A 501 -29.75 54.84 15.11
CA ASN A 501 -29.00 53.70 14.57
C ASN A 501 -29.05 53.57 13.03
N TYR A 502 -29.62 54.56 12.34
CA TYR A 502 -29.72 54.59 10.88
C TYR A 502 -28.55 55.35 10.28
N MET A 503 -27.93 54.74 9.28
CA MET A 503 -26.89 55.32 8.47
C MET A 503 -27.39 55.58 7.04
N MET A 504 -26.73 56.52 6.37
CA MET A 504 -26.85 56.74 4.94
C MET A 504 -25.61 56.22 4.22
N ILE A 505 -25.85 55.40 3.20
CA ILE A 505 -24.84 54.79 2.34
C ILE A 505 -24.90 55.48 0.98
N CYS A 506 -23.83 56.18 0.62
CA CYS A 506 -23.63 56.81 -0.68
C CYS A 506 -23.16 55.75 -1.67
N LEU A 507 -24.03 55.32 -2.57
CA LEU A 507 -23.74 54.28 -3.56
C LEU A 507 -22.91 54.84 -4.71
N ASP A 508 -22.02 54.03 -5.27
CA ASP A 508 -21.10 54.45 -6.35
C ASP A 508 -21.81 54.87 -7.65
N ASN A 509 -23.09 54.50 -7.80
CA ASN A 509 -23.92 54.93 -8.92
C ASN A 509 -24.58 56.32 -8.70
N GLY A 510 -24.27 57.02 -7.60
CA GLY A 510 -24.82 58.32 -7.23
C GLY A 510 -26.17 58.27 -6.51
N ASN A 511 -26.69 57.09 -6.22
CA ASN A 511 -27.88 56.92 -5.37
C ASN A 511 -27.47 56.82 -3.90
N TYR A 512 -28.48 56.82 -3.01
CA TYR A 512 -28.31 56.77 -1.57
C TYR A 512 -29.19 55.66 -1.02
N SER A 513 -28.71 54.93 -0.02
CA SER A 513 -29.49 53.95 0.73
C SER A 513 -29.54 54.36 2.19
N ILE A 514 -30.68 54.16 2.83
CA ILE A 514 -30.86 54.40 4.26
C ILE A 514 -31.10 53.06 4.91
N GLY A 515 -30.34 52.74 5.94
CA GLY A 515 -30.53 51.49 6.66
C GLY A 515 -29.97 51.50 8.06
N GLU A 516 -30.50 50.59 8.87
CA GLU A 516 -30.06 50.37 10.24
C GLU A 516 -28.90 49.36 10.24
N ASP A 517 -27.79 49.70 10.91
CA ASP A 517 -26.74 48.73 11.24
C ASP A 517 -27.09 48.05 12.56
N TYR A 518 -27.57 46.81 12.53
CA TYR A 518 -27.94 46.09 13.75
C TYR A 518 -26.78 45.78 14.71
N GLN A 519 -25.54 45.91 14.24
CA GLN A 519 -24.37 45.44 14.97
C GLN A 519 -23.45 46.56 15.41
N ASP A 520 -23.77 47.83 15.06
CA ASP A 520 -22.94 49.01 15.31
C ASP A 520 -21.47 48.78 14.86
N ILE A 521 -21.29 48.23 13.66
CA ILE A 521 -19.97 47.89 13.08
C ILE A 521 -19.50 48.95 12.07
N CYS A 522 -20.44 49.58 11.37
CA CYS A 522 -20.18 50.51 10.29
C CYS A 522 -19.98 51.92 10.84
N GLU A 523 -18.89 52.56 10.45
CA GLU A 523 -18.61 53.95 10.79
C GLU A 523 -18.65 54.85 9.54
N GLU A 524 -18.87 56.15 9.71
CA GLU A 524 -18.69 57.12 8.61
C GLU A 524 -17.31 56.95 7.93
N GLY A 525 -17.32 56.83 6.61
CA GLY A 525 -16.15 56.55 5.77
C GLY A 525 -15.90 55.07 5.48
N ASP A 526 -16.64 54.14 6.11
CA ASP A 526 -16.55 52.72 5.78
C ASP A 526 -17.08 52.41 4.39
N VAL A 527 -16.41 51.52 3.66
CA VAL A 527 -16.82 51.07 2.33
C VAL A 527 -17.52 49.74 2.46
N LEU A 528 -18.75 49.66 1.96
CA LEU A 528 -19.63 48.51 2.07
C LEU A 528 -19.97 47.96 0.69
N ILE A 529 -20.15 46.64 0.61
CA ILE A 529 -20.71 45.96 -0.57
C ILE A 529 -21.93 45.19 -0.14
N GLY A 530 -23.06 45.38 -0.81
CA GLY A 530 -24.28 44.67 -0.45
C GLY A 530 -25.45 45.02 -1.34
N ARG A 531 -26.61 44.47 -1.01
CA ARG A 531 -27.87 44.70 -1.73
C ARG A 531 -28.60 45.92 -1.18
N PHE A 532 -28.05 47.11 -1.42
CA PHE A 532 -28.55 48.37 -0.87
C PHE A 532 -29.78 48.97 -1.58
N GLN A 533 -30.22 48.39 -2.71
CA GLN A 533 -31.38 48.91 -3.47
C GLN A 533 -32.65 48.07 -3.27
N ARG A 534 -32.69 47.30 -2.18
CA ARG A 534 -33.81 46.43 -1.83
C ARG A 534 -34.14 46.59 -0.37
N SER A 535 -35.36 47.00 -0.06
CA SER A 535 -35.79 47.14 1.33
C SER A 535 -35.84 45.80 2.06
N GLY A 536 -35.66 45.87 3.38
CA GLY A 536 -35.56 44.76 4.31
C GLY A 536 -34.12 44.40 4.64
N THR A 537 -33.97 43.27 5.32
CA THR A 537 -32.69 42.91 5.91
C THR A 537 -31.77 42.25 4.89
N ASN A 538 -30.63 42.89 4.63
CA ASN A 538 -29.63 42.45 3.68
C ASN A 538 -28.32 42.14 4.40
N GLU A 539 -27.62 41.13 3.89
CA GLU A 539 -26.21 40.94 4.21
C GLU A 539 -25.37 41.88 3.35
N ALA A 540 -24.38 42.49 3.98
CA ALA A 540 -23.37 43.28 3.32
C ALA A 540 -22.00 42.94 3.89
N TYR A 541 -20.95 43.32 3.19
CA TYR A 541 -19.58 43.17 3.63
C TYR A 541 -18.95 44.55 3.78
N ASN A 542 -18.51 44.87 4.99
CA ASN A 542 -17.73 46.06 5.29
C ASN A 542 -16.27 45.77 4.92
N ILE A 543 -15.82 46.31 3.78
CA ILE A 543 -14.47 46.13 3.25
C ILE A 543 -13.44 46.74 4.20
N THR A 544 -13.74 47.93 4.74
CA THR A 544 -12.82 48.68 5.61
C THR A 544 -12.51 47.91 6.89
N LYS A 545 -13.54 47.33 7.52
CA LYS A 545 -13.42 46.58 8.78
C LYS A 545 -13.23 45.07 8.57
N ARG A 546 -13.36 44.59 7.33
CA ARG A 546 -13.25 43.17 6.92
C ARG A 546 -14.24 42.26 7.64
N LYS A 547 -15.52 42.64 7.65
CA LYS A 547 -16.57 41.91 8.36
C LYS A 547 -17.86 41.87 7.57
N ASN A 548 -18.56 40.74 7.65
CA ASN A 548 -19.97 40.68 7.26
C ASN A 548 -20.77 41.51 8.28
N VAL A 549 -21.67 42.33 7.76
CA VAL A 549 -22.58 43.20 8.51
C VAL A 549 -24.00 42.95 8.03
N ARG A 550 -24.97 43.13 8.93
CA ARG A 550 -26.38 42.96 8.61
C ARG A 550 -27.08 44.30 8.64
N ILE A 551 -27.55 44.75 7.49
CA ILE A 551 -28.12 46.07 7.29
C ILE A 551 -29.60 45.94 6.95
N ASP A 552 -30.48 46.56 7.73
CA ASP A 552 -31.90 46.66 7.39
C ASP A 552 -32.12 47.90 6.53
N VAL A 553 -32.21 47.70 5.23
CA VAL A 553 -32.43 48.80 4.29
C VAL A 553 -33.89 49.20 4.37
N ASP A 554 -34.17 50.43 4.79
CA ASP A 554 -35.53 50.94 4.83
C ASP A 554 -35.96 51.39 3.42
N THR A 555 -35.18 52.31 2.84
CA THR A 555 -35.44 52.88 1.53
C THR A 555 -34.13 53.25 0.82
N TRP A 556 -34.26 53.60 -0.46
CA TRP A 556 -33.16 54.13 -1.26
C TRP A 556 -33.67 55.27 -2.16
N GLU A 557 -32.81 56.24 -2.42
CA GLU A 557 -33.17 57.50 -3.04
C GLU A 557 -32.16 57.91 -4.12
N TYR A 558 -32.62 58.69 -5.10
CA TYR A 558 -31.81 59.10 -6.26
C TYR A 558 -31.09 60.44 -6.07
N SER A 559 -31.30 61.10 -4.93
CA SER A 559 -30.68 62.40 -4.63
C SER A 559 -30.45 62.54 -3.14
N GLU A 560 -29.35 63.18 -2.78
CA GLU A 560 -28.95 63.45 -1.40
C GLU A 560 -30.04 64.16 -0.60
N SER A 561 -30.64 65.22 -1.15
CA SER A 561 -31.69 65.99 -0.44
C SER A 561 -32.89 65.11 -0.06
N ARG A 562 -33.29 64.20 -0.95
CA ARG A 562 -34.38 63.27 -0.68
C ARG A 562 -33.97 62.17 0.30
N ALA A 563 -32.71 61.71 0.21
CA ALA A 563 -32.16 60.77 1.17
C ALA A 563 -32.09 61.36 2.58
N MET A 564 -31.74 62.64 2.73
CA MET A 564 -31.72 63.31 4.02
C MET A 564 -33.10 63.56 4.59
N GLU A 565 -34.07 63.92 3.75
CA GLU A 565 -35.47 63.95 4.16
C GLU A 565 -35.92 62.56 4.65
N LYS A 566 -35.63 61.49 3.91
CA LYS A 566 -36.05 60.14 4.31
C LYS A 566 -35.34 59.62 5.54
N TRP A 567 -34.04 59.84 5.65
CA TRP A 567 -33.27 59.50 6.84
C TRP A 567 -33.82 60.23 8.07
N SER A 568 -34.21 61.50 7.93
CA SER A 568 -34.84 62.25 9.02
C SER A 568 -36.17 61.65 9.48
N GLU A 569 -37.04 61.29 8.54
CA GLU A 569 -38.32 60.64 8.84
C GLU A 569 -38.10 59.34 9.61
N VAL A 570 -37.17 58.49 9.12
CA VAL A 570 -36.90 57.19 9.72
C VAL A 570 -36.26 57.33 11.11
N CYS A 571 -35.34 58.28 11.30
CA CYS A 571 -34.75 58.53 12.62
C CYS A 571 -35.78 59.01 13.64
N VAL A 572 -36.68 59.91 13.26
CA VAL A 572 -37.78 60.39 14.13
C VAL A 572 -38.74 59.25 14.47
N ASP A 573 -39.12 58.43 13.49
CA ASP A 573 -40.03 57.29 13.72
C ASP A 573 -39.40 56.18 14.60
N SER A 574 -38.08 56.02 14.53
CA SER A 574 -37.37 54.96 15.27
C SER A 574 -37.16 55.26 16.76
N GLU A 575 -37.06 56.53 17.14
CA GLU A 575 -36.72 56.96 18.49
C GLU A 575 -37.73 58.00 19.01
N PRO A 576 -38.59 57.67 20.00
CA PRO A 576 -39.74 58.50 20.40
C PRO A 576 -39.37 59.84 21.06
N TYR A 577 -38.08 60.12 21.24
CA TYR A 577 -37.57 61.34 21.84
C TYR A 577 -36.81 62.24 20.85
N ILE A 578 -36.61 61.78 19.61
CA ILE A 578 -36.06 62.59 18.53
C ILE A 578 -37.20 63.33 17.85
N GLU A 579 -37.03 64.63 17.65
CA GLU A 579 -37.98 65.47 16.91
C GLU A 579 -37.21 66.25 15.84
N SER A 580 -37.94 66.63 14.78
CA SER A 580 -37.48 67.61 13.81
C SER A 580 -38.10 68.98 14.13
N GLY A 581 -37.36 70.04 13.85
CA GLY A 581 -37.85 71.40 14.01
C GLY A 581 -37.06 72.40 13.16
N THR A 582 -37.68 73.55 12.89
CA THR A 582 -37.05 74.64 12.14
C THR A 582 -36.64 75.76 13.10
N VAL A 583 -35.43 76.30 12.98
CA VAL A 583 -35.02 77.51 13.70
C VAL A 583 -35.88 78.67 13.23
N CYS A 584 -36.85 79.09 14.04
CA CYS A 584 -37.83 80.09 13.65
C CYS A 584 -37.54 81.48 14.22
N LEU A 585 -36.63 81.59 15.18
CA LEU A 585 -36.11 82.87 15.65
C LEU A 585 -34.66 82.72 16.13
N LYS A 586 -33.73 83.47 15.51
CA LYS A 586 -32.34 83.63 15.95
C LYS A 586 -31.90 85.05 15.61
N THR A 587 -31.19 85.72 16.52
CA THR A 587 -30.60 87.05 16.27
C THR A 587 -29.10 86.99 16.41
N TYR A 588 -28.39 87.90 15.72
CA TYR A 588 -26.92 87.95 15.73
C TYR A 588 -26.31 88.33 17.08
N ASP A 589 -27.09 88.90 17.99
CA ASP A 589 -26.62 89.41 19.28
C ASP A 589 -27.01 88.48 20.45
N CYS A 590 -27.58 87.30 20.18
CA CYS A 590 -28.01 86.36 21.21
C CYS A 590 -27.65 84.91 20.88
N ASP A 591 -27.06 84.21 21.85
CA ASP A 591 -26.69 82.80 21.72
C ASP A 591 -27.92 81.87 21.73
N TYR A 592 -29.06 82.34 22.23
CA TYR A 592 -30.31 81.59 22.26
C TYR A 592 -31.12 81.72 20.96
N MET A 593 -31.82 80.64 20.62
CA MET A 593 -32.75 80.56 19.50
C MET A 593 -34.05 79.85 19.89
N ILE A 594 -35.08 80.03 19.06
CA ILE A 594 -36.33 79.28 19.15
C ILE A 594 -36.36 78.27 18.00
N VAL A 595 -36.54 77.00 18.33
CA VAL A 595 -36.78 75.91 17.40
C VAL A 595 -38.27 75.59 17.41
N CYS A 596 -38.92 75.75 16.27
CA CYS A 596 -40.32 75.39 16.05
C CYS A 596 -40.39 73.91 15.67
N LEU A 597 -40.87 73.08 16.59
CA LEU A 597 -40.89 71.62 16.47
C LEU A 597 -42.10 71.15 15.66
N ASP A 598 -41.94 70.10 14.87
CA ASP A 598 -42.98 69.61 13.96
C ASP A 598 -44.21 69.04 14.70
N ASN A 599 -44.07 68.72 15.99
CA ASN A 599 -45.19 68.35 16.87
C ASN A 599 -46.08 69.56 17.28
N GLY A 600 -45.74 70.78 16.85
CA GLY A 600 -46.44 72.03 17.16
C GLY A 600 -46.00 72.72 18.45
N THR A 601 -44.92 72.27 19.10
CA THR A 601 -44.31 72.91 20.28
C THR A 601 -43.07 73.73 19.90
N TYR A 602 -42.54 74.48 20.86
CA TYR A 602 -41.42 75.40 20.66
C TYR A 602 -40.34 75.10 21.69
N SER A 603 -39.07 75.04 21.29
CA SER A 603 -37.94 74.86 22.22
C SER A 603 -37.03 76.09 22.19
N VAL A 604 -36.78 76.66 23.38
CA VAL A 604 -35.79 77.73 23.55
C VAL A 604 -34.46 77.05 23.87
N VAL A 605 -33.48 77.22 22.99
CA VAL A 605 -32.20 76.50 23.06
C VAL A 605 -31.02 77.45 22.89
N GLU A 606 -29.92 77.20 23.60
CA GLU A 606 -28.64 77.87 23.45
C GLU A 606 -27.83 77.21 22.32
N ASP A 607 -27.44 77.97 21.29
CA ASP A 607 -26.52 77.52 20.25
C ASP A 607 -25.08 77.88 20.63
N TYR A 608 -24.34 76.92 21.21
CA TYR A 608 -22.97 77.15 21.69
C TYR A 608 -21.97 77.52 20.61
N GLN A 609 -22.26 77.19 19.36
CA GLN A 609 -21.31 77.29 18.27
C GLN A 609 -21.66 78.43 17.31
N ASP A 610 -22.83 79.04 17.49
CA ASP A 610 -23.37 80.12 16.65
C ASP A 610 -23.40 79.71 15.16
N ILE A 611 -23.77 78.44 14.91
CA ILE A 611 -23.79 77.82 13.59
C ILE A 611 -25.19 77.95 12.97
N CYS A 612 -26.24 78.04 13.78
CA CYS A 612 -27.62 78.04 13.31
C CYS A 612 -28.07 79.40 12.80
N ASN A 613 -28.81 79.37 11.70
CA ASN A 613 -29.52 80.53 11.15
C ASN A 613 -31.03 80.29 11.17
N GLU A 614 -31.79 81.39 11.15
CA GLU A 614 -33.24 81.32 10.94
C GLU A 614 -33.54 80.59 9.62
N GLY A 615 -34.40 79.58 9.69
CA GLY A 615 -34.73 78.68 8.58
C GLY A 615 -33.92 77.37 8.53
N ASP A 616 -32.91 77.19 9.39
CA ASP A 616 -32.20 75.91 9.50
C ASP A 616 -33.12 74.82 10.05
N ILE A 617 -33.00 73.59 9.53
CA ILE A 617 -33.77 72.43 9.97
C ILE A 617 -32.88 71.58 10.88
N LEU A 618 -33.34 71.34 12.10
CA LEU A 618 -32.62 70.60 13.12
C LEU A 618 -33.34 69.28 13.45
N ILE A 619 -32.58 68.23 13.75
CA ILE A 619 -33.08 66.95 14.24
C ILE A 619 -32.34 66.55 15.50
N GLY A 620 -33.07 66.20 16.55
CA GLY A 620 -32.50 65.64 17.75
C GLY A 620 -33.47 65.71 18.92
N LYS A 621 -32.94 65.66 20.14
CA LYS A 621 -33.76 65.67 21.35
C LYS A 621 -34.00 67.11 21.80
N PHE A 622 -35.25 67.55 21.90
CA PHE A 622 -35.64 68.92 22.27
C PHE A 622 -36.48 69.05 23.56
N GLN A 623 -36.63 67.95 24.32
CA GLN A 623 -37.62 67.86 25.40
C GLN A 623 -37.06 67.78 26.84
N GLN A 624 -35.74 67.83 27.05
CA GLN A 624 -35.15 67.73 28.40
C GLN A 624 -34.09 68.80 28.61
N SER A 625 -34.11 69.46 29.78
CA SER A 625 -33.14 70.48 30.16
C SER A 625 -31.74 69.87 30.35
N SER A 626 -31.01 69.79 29.26
CA SER A 626 -29.66 69.26 29.18
C SER A 626 -29.02 69.66 27.87
N THR A 627 -27.69 69.65 27.85
CA THR A 627 -26.92 69.70 26.62
C THR A 627 -27.24 68.46 25.78
N ASN A 628 -27.71 68.66 24.56
CA ASN A 628 -27.97 67.63 23.57
C ASN A 628 -27.17 67.89 22.31
N GLU A 629 -26.81 66.83 21.60
CA GLU A 629 -26.30 66.91 20.23
C GLU A 629 -27.52 66.85 19.30
N VAL A 630 -27.60 67.79 18.37
CA VAL A 630 -28.62 67.83 17.31
C VAL A 630 -27.93 67.98 15.97
N TYR A 631 -28.54 67.45 14.92
CA TYR A 631 -28.02 67.54 13.57
C TYR A 631 -28.71 68.69 12.82
N ASN A 632 -27.93 69.66 12.36
CA ASN A 632 -28.41 70.72 11.48
C ASN A 632 -28.37 70.22 10.03
N ILE A 633 -29.51 69.80 9.51
CA ILE A 633 -29.64 69.25 8.14
C ILE A 633 -29.24 70.31 7.11
N THR A 634 -29.59 71.57 7.35
CA THR A 634 -29.36 72.65 6.38
C THR A 634 -27.87 72.94 6.19
N GLN A 635 -27.10 72.85 7.28
CA GLN A 635 -25.65 73.09 7.27
C GLN A 635 -24.82 71.80 7.14
N GLY A 636 -25.42 70.63 7.37
CA GLY A 636 -24.75 69.34 7.31
C GLY A 636 -23.82 69.05 8.51
N GLU A 637 -24.08 69.66 9.67
CA GLU A 637 -23.19 69.57 10.84
C GLU A 637 -23.93 69.14 12.11
N ILE A 638 -23.24 68.41 12.99
CA ILE A 638 -23.70 68.14 14.36
C ILE A 638 -23.35 69.35 15.22
N ILE A 639 -24.35 69.88 15.92
CA ILE A 639 -24.21 71.00 16.84
C ILE A 639 -24.58 70.59 18.26
N ARG A 640 -24.00 71.27 19.23
CA ARG A 640 -24.41 71.14 20.64
C ARG A 640 -25.34 72.27 21.01
N ILE A 641 -26.51 71.90 21.53
CA ILE A 641 -27.49 72.83 22.05
C ILE A 641 -27.74 72.57 23.53
N ASP A 642 -28.01 73.61 24.33
CA ASP A 642 -28.62 73.44 25.66
C ASP A 642 -30.09 73.81 25.61
N ILE A 643 -30.96 72.95 26.13
CA ILE A 643 -32.40 73.20 26.08
C ILE A 643 -32.80 73.88 27.38
N GLU A 644 -33.22 75.12 27.28
CA GLU A 644 -33.68 75.87 28.46
C GLU A 644 -35.12 75.54 28.80
N SER A 645 -35.97 75.41 27.77
CA SER A 645 -37.38 75.12 27.96
C SER A 645 -38.03 74.58 26.69
N SER A 646 -39.16 73.89 26.89
CA SER A 646 -40.06 73.45 25.84
C SER A 646 -41.46 73.99 26.15
N GLU A 647 -42.02 74.80 25.24
CA GLU A 647 -43.27 75.51 25.41
C GLU A 647 -44.33 75.03 24.42
N ASN A 648 -45.59 75.10 24.83
CA ASN A 648 -46.72 74.73 23.97
C ASN A 648 -47.24 75.90 23.12
N TYR A 649 -46.81 77.13 23.41
CA TYR A 649 -47.27 78.35 22.76
C TYR A 649 -46.09 79.23 22.36
N GLU A 650 -46.19 79.85 21.19
CA GLU A 650 -45.16 80.73 20.62
C GLU A 650 -44.86 81.93 21.54
N ASP A 651 -45.91 82.58 22.06
CA ASP A 651 -45.77 83.77 22.93
C ASP A 651 -44.94 83.46 24.18
N ASP A 652 -45.12 82.28 24.79
CA ASP A 652 -44.38 81.83 25.97
C ASP A 652 -42.89 81.57 25.62
N ALA A 653 -42.62 80.98 24.45
CA ALA A 653 -41.26 80.74 23.98
C ALA A 653 -40.52 82.05 23.67
N VAL A 654 -41.21 83.02 23.05
CA VAL A 654 -40.66 84.36 22.76
C VAL A 654 -40.37 85.13 24.05
N GLU A 655 -41.26 85.08 25.05
CA GLU A 655 -41.02 85.73 26.35
C GLU A 655 -39.77 85.15 27.03
N LYS A 656 -39.59 83.83 27.03
CA LYS A 656 -38.40 83.17 27.60
C LYS A 656 -37.13 83.45 26.82
N TRP A 657 -37.21 83.45 25.49
CA TRP A 657 -36.08 83.81 24.65
C TRP A 657 -35.63 85.25 24.93
N GLN A 658 -36.57 86.20 25.06
CA GLN A 658 -36.26 87.58 25.47
C GLN A 658 -35.60 87.64 26.84
N GLU A 659 -36.10 86.90 27.84
CA GLU A 659 -35.49 86.83 29.18
C GLU A 659 -34.04 86.35 29.16
N LYS A 660 -33.69 85.45 28.22
CA LYS A 660 -32.33 84.91 28.07
C LYS A 660 -31.40 85.81 27.25
N CYS A 661 -31.94 86.58 26.31
CA CYS A 661 -31.18 87.49 25.45
C CYS A 661 -30.95 88.89 26.06
N GLU A 662 -31.73 89.28 27.08
CA GLU A 662 -31.53 90.49 27.89
C GLU A 662 -30.49 90.31 29.01
#